data_AF-A0A3D4YM33-F1
#
_entry.id   AF-A0A3D4YM33-F1
#
_cell.length_a   1.000
_cell.length_b   1.000
_cell.length_c   1.000
_cell.angle_alpha   90.00
_cell.angle_beta   90.00
_cell.angle_gamma   90.00
#
_symmetry.space_group_name_H-M   'P 1'
#
loop_
_entity.id
_entity.type
_entity.pdbx_description
1 polymer ?
#
loop_
_entity_poly.entity_id
_entity_poly.type
_entity_poly.pdbx_seq_one_letter_code
_entity_poly.pdbx_strand_id
1 'polypeptide(L)'
;TRNIWVKRTADPYSAAKLITNDTKRPVRQYFWSRDGKYILFAQDQGGDENFNIYAVDPASAPAAGQEVPAARNLTAAKGVQTQIYAVPRTDPDIMYVGINDRDKAWHDLYRVRISTGERTLMRQNTERITGWVFDNAGALRLAVRSTDKGDTDILRVDPTGFTQIYSCTVFESCGPDRFSKDNSKVYMETNKGAPDLTRLVLFDPATQTEQLVESDPLNRVDFGGATFSEVTNELVATSYTDERNRIYWKDKEWEKDYQLLKGKLPGKEIQPTSTTSDERQWMIVASSDREPGERYLFDRNTKKLTPQYRVFDKLPRESLAAQQAVSYPSSDGLKIPAYLTLPVGVAPKNLPLVVFPHGGPWGRDGWGYNPIAQFLANRGYAVLQPNFRASTGYGKRFLNAGNNEWGDKMQDDLTYGVRYLVSQGTVDPKRVGILGGSYGGYATLAGLAFTPDVYAAGVSIVGPSNLITLLNSIPPYWESIRTIFNERMGNPKTAAGLAQLQRQSPLNSAAKIKAPLLVVQGANDPRVNRAESEQIVIALRDRGFPVEYILAPDEGHGFARPINNLVLFATAEKFLAKHLGGRYEQSLTPAITERMAVLTIDPKTVVLAKKVEVSSGAPKPTAGLRPGTATYKGTLAAQGQTIPMDITRTVKDTAGTWVVTEATAMPMMTVNDEATIDKGTLLLRSRVIHQGPATIVVAFADNKAAGKMTMNGQDRPIAADLGGALFADGAGANDVVAALPLAEGYTTTYRNFDLMAQKVKPRQLKVTGSEKVTVPAGSFDAWKVEITPADGGSGETTTLWVDKASRQVVKVSTIIPEMNGAIATAELVK
;
A
#
# COMPACT_ATOMS: atom_id res chain seq x y z
N THR A 1 20.28 -6.52 -8.60
CA THR A 1 19.32 -5.81 -7.71
C THR A 1 20.03 -4.66 -6.99
N ARG A 2 19.33 -3.82 -6.21
CA ARG A 2 19.97 -2.83 -5.31
C ARG A 2 20.01 -3.40 -3.89
N ASN A 3 21.19 -3.38 -3.29
CA ASN A 3 21.47 -3.94 -1.97
C ASN A 3 22.23 -2.95 -1.09
N ILE A 4 22.34 -3.25 0.19
CA ILE A 4 23.07 -2.44 1.16
C ILE A 4 24.56 -2.82 1.10
N TRP A 5 25.42 -1.80 1.08
CA TRP A 5 26.87 -1.93 1.15
C TRP A 5 27.41 -1.05 2.28
N VAL A 6 28.46 -1.51 2.96
CA VAL A 6 29.09 -0.80 4.07
C VAL A 6 30.60 -0.76 3.89
N LYS A 7 31.19 0.41 4.08
CA LYS A 7 32.64 0.62 4.17
C LYS A 7 32.95 1.42 5.43
N ARG A 8 34.21 1.38 5.90
CA ARG A 8 34.66 2.38 6.88
C ARG A 8 34.73 3.75 6.22
N THR A 9 34.57 4.80 7.02
CA THR A 9 34.52 6.18 6.53
C THR A 9 35.75 6.57 5.72
N ALA A 10 36.95 6.16 6.15
CA ALA A 10 38.21 6.45 5.48
C ALA A 10 38.54 5.48 4.32
N ASP A 11 37.88 4.33 4.25
CA ASP A 11 38.16 3.33 3.22
C ASP A 11 37.62 3.79 1.85
N PRO A 12 38.26 3.40 0.73
CA PRO A 12 37.76 3.68 -0.61
C PRO A 12 36.42 2.95 -0.87
N TYR A 13 35.64 3.44 -1.83
CA TYR A 13 34.35 2.83 -2.16
C TYR A 13 34.46 1.37 -2.62
N SER A 14 35.57 1.01 -3.29
CA SER A 14 35.87 -0.37 -3.69
C SER A 14 36.07 -1.35 -2.53
N ALA A 15 36.31 -0.86 -1.30
CA ALA A 15 36.41 -1.67 -0.10
C ALA A 15 35.05 -1.90 0.59
N ALA A 16 33.95 -1.38 0.03
CA ALA A 16 32.62 -1.62 0.57
C ALA A 16 32.26 -3.11 0.51
N LYS A 17 31.71 -3.62 1.61
CA LYS A 17 31.25 -5.00 1.76
C LYS A 17 29.74 -5.06 1.53
N LEU A 18 29.30 -6.08 0.81
CA LEU A 18 27.89 -6.36 0.60
C LEU A 18 27.27 -6.85 1.92
N ILE A 19 26.15 -6.25 2.33
CA ILE A 19 25.46 -6.56 3.59
C ILE A 19 24.12 -7.27 3.35
N THR A 20 23.49 -7.04 2.21
CA THR A 20 22.28 -7.75 1.79
C THR A 20 22.45 -8.29 0.38
N ASN A 21 21.81 -9.40 0.02
CA ASN A 21 21.94 -10.01 -1.31
C ASN A 21 20.58 -10.38 -1.95
N ASP A 22 19.53 -9.58 -1.73
CA ASP A 22 18.19 -9.88 -2.27
C ASP A 22 18.14 -9.71 -3.80
N THR A 23 18.29 -10.82 -4.52
CA THR A 23 18.32 -10.86 -5.99
C THR A 23 16.98 -10.56 -6.65
N LYS A 24 15.87 -10.66 -5.90
CA LYS A 24 14.51 -10.51 -6.42
C LYS A 24 14.02 -9.08 -6.29
N ARG A 25 14.23 -8.44 -5.14
CA ARG A 25 13.64 -7.13 -4.82
C ARG A 25 14.70 -6.16 -4.28
N PRO A 26 14.78 -4.92 -4.78
CA PRO A 26 15.75 -3.96 -4.26
C PRO A 26 15.40 -3.54 -2.84
N VAL A 27 16.40 -3.43 -1.96
CA VAL A 27 16.23 -2.77 -0.67
C VAL A 27 16.20 -1.26 -0.89
N ARG A 28 15.03 -0.64 -0.67
CA ARG A 28 14.77 0.78 -1.02
C ARG A 28 14.92 1.74 0.14
N GLN A 29 14.72 1.28 1.36
CA GLN A 29 14.76 2.09 2.58
C GLN A 29 15.58 1.36 3.64
N TYR A 30 16.59 2.04 4.17
CA TYR A 30 17.43 1.51 5.25
C TYR A 30 18.03 2.66 6.07
N PHE A 31 18.35 2.38 7.33
CA PHE A 31 19.02 3.32 8.23
C PHE A 31 19.71 2.55 9.38
N TRP A 32 20.61 3.22 10.11
CA TRP A 32 21.32 2.62 11.25
C TRP A 32 20.46 2.66 12.52
N SER A 33 20.58 1.63 13.37
CA SER A 33 20.16 1.73 14.77
C SER A 33 20.91 2.86 15.48
N ARG A 34 20.36 3.39 16.57
CA ARG A 34 20.91 4.59 17.24
C ARG A 34 22.31 4.38 17.81
N ASP A 35 22.67 3.15 18.17
CA ASP A 35 24.01 2.74 18.60
C ASP A 35 24.95 2.37 17.44
N GLY A 36 24.47 2.38 16.19
CA GLY A 36 25.23 1.99 15.01
C GLY A 36 25.51 0.49 14.90
N LYS A 37 24.88 -0.36 15.72
CA LYS A 37 25.12 -1.81 15.75
C LYS A 37 24.42 -2.56 14.62
N TYR A 38 23.21 -2.14 14.25
CA TYR A 38 22.41 -2.80 13.22
C TYR A 38 22.07 -1.84 12.10
N ILE A 39 21.93 -2.38 10.89
CA ILE A 39 21.23 -1.71 9.80
C ILE A 39 19.80 -2.25 9.75
N LEU A 40 18.84 -1.35 9.87
CA LEU A 40 17.42 -1.62 9.77
C LEU A 40 16.95 -1.32 8.34
N PHE A 41 16.13 -2.21 7.77
CA PHE A 41 15.55 -1.99 6.44
C PHE A 41 14.16 -2.61 6.32
N ALA A 42 13.34 -2.04 5.44
CA ALA A 42 12.01 -2.55 5.12
C ALA A 42 12.03 -3.29 3.78
N GLN A 43 11.36 -4.44 3.71
CA GLN A 43 11.28 -5.24 2.49
C GLN A 43 9.89 -5.87 2.32
N ASP A 44 9.36 -5.79 1.10
CA ASP A 44 8.10 -6.42 0.65
C ASP A 44 8.40 -7.69 -0.18
N GLN A 45 7.35 -8.41 -0.59
CA GLN A 45 7.50 -9.57 -1.48
C GLN A 45 6.82 -9.29 -2.83
N GLY A 46 7.61 -9.26 -3.90
CA GLY A 46 7.08 -9.07 -5.25
C GLY A 46 6.35 -7.74 -5.49
N GLY A 47 6.50 -6.77 -4.59
CA GLY A 47 5.79 -5.49 -4.65
C GLY A 47 4.39 -5.47 -4.01
N ASP A 48 4.04 -6.47 -3.20
CA ASP A 48 2.75 -6.55 -2.49
C ASP A 48 2.55 -5.51 -1.38
N GLU A 49 3.60 -4.74 -1.05
CA GLU A 49 3.65 -3.70 -0.01
C GLU A 49 3.35 -4.19 1.43
N ASN A 50 3.40 -5.52 1.64
CA ASN A 50 3.35 -6.13 2.97
C ASN A 50 4.75 -6.10 3.59
N PHE A 51 5.20 -4.89 3.92
CA PHE A 51 6.56 -4.66 4.42
C PHE A 51 6.80 -5.36 5.75
N ASN A 52 7.95 -6.04 5.82
CA ASN A 52 8.55 -6.51 7.06
C ASN A 52 9.81 -5.70 7.36
N ILE A 53 10.13 -5.57 8.65
CA ILE A 53 11.34 -4.85 9.10
C ILE A 53 12.42 -5.86 9.45
N TYR A 54 13.60 -5.65 8.91
CA TYR A 54 14.76 -6.51 9.09
C TYR A 54 15.88 -5.77 9.81
N ALA A 55 16.67 -6.48 10.61
CA ALA A 55 17.94 -6.03 11.14
C ALA A 55 19.07 -6.91 10.65
N VAL A 56 20.18 -6.31 10.25
CA VAL A 56 21.42 -7.00 9.93
C VAL A 56 22.57 -6.35 10.71
N ASP A 57 23.38 -7.16 11.37
CA ASP A 57 24.62 -6.72 12.00
C ASP A 57 25.75 -6.80 10.95
N PRO A 58 26.28 -5.66 10.48
CA PRO A 58 27.33 -5.65 9.47
C PRO A 58 28.70 -6.13 9.99
N ALA A 59 28.87 -6.27 11.31
CA ALA A 59 30.09 -6.83 11.91
C ALA A 59 30.04 -8.36 12.04
N SER A 60 28.85 -8.96 11.95
CA SER A 60 28.68 -10.42 12.00
C SER A 60 29.26 -11.10 10.77
N ALA A 61 29.91 -12.26 10.95
CA ALA A 61 30.39 -13.07 9.84
C ALA A 61 29.21 -13.73 9.09
N PRO A 62 29.25 -13.83 7.75
CA PRO A 62 28.33 -14.69 7.01
C PRO A 62 28.41 -16.14 7.51
N ALA A 63 27.28 -16.84 7.53
CA ALA A 63 27.26 -18.27 7.78
C ALA A 63 28.02 -19.03 6.68
N ALA A 64 28.51 -20.24 6.96
CA ALA A 64 29.23 -21.05 5.97
C ALA A 64 28.40 -21.21 4.68
N GLY A 65 28.99 -20.86 3.53
CA GLY A 65 28.34 -20.90 2.22
C GLY A 65 27.44 -19.69 1.89
N GLN A 66 27.35 -18.69 2.76
CA GLN A 66 26.63 -17.44 2.50
C GLN A 66 27.61 -16.28 2.18
N GLU A 67 27.20 -15.38 1.29
CA GLU A 67 28.03 -14.22 0.90
C GLU A 67 27.87 -13.03 1.86
N VAL A 68 26.75 -12.94 2.56
CA VAL A 68 26.39 -11.80 3.41
C VAL A 68 25.96 -12.24 4.80
N PRO A 69 26.05 -11.37 5.83
CA PRO A 69 25.53 -11.66 7.16
C PRO A 69 24.03 -11.94 7.13
N ALA A 70 23.55 -12.76 8.06
CA ALA A 70 22.13 -13.06 8.16
C ALA A 70 21.33 -11.82 8.58
N ALA A 71 20.29 -11.48 7.82
CA ALA A 71 19.31 -10.47 8.21
C ALA A 71 18.17 -11.14 9.00
N ARG A 72 17.93 -10.67 10.23
CA ARG A 72 16.80 -11.10 11.06
C ARG A 72 15.55 -10.35 10.67
N ASN A 73 14.47 -11.05 10.36
CA ASN A 73 13.16 -10.44 10.25
C ASN A 73 12.61 -10.16 11.66
N LEU A 74 12.52 -8.88 12.04
CA LEU A 74 12.08 -8.44 13.37
C LEU A 74 10.56 -8.55 13.56
N THR A 75 9.81 -8.55 12.46
CA THR A 75 8.34 -8.52 12.51
C THR A 75 7.72 -9.85 12.13
N ALA A 76 8.34 -10.59 11.19
CA ALA A 76 7.92 -11.91 10.73
C ALA A 76 6.41 -12.00 10.43
N ALA A 77 5.86 -10.91 9.91
CA ALA A 77 4.44 -10.67 9.73
C ALA A 77 4.02 -11.16 8.33
N LYS A 78 2.98 -11.99 8.24
CA LYS A 78 2.55 -12.63 6.98
C LYS A 78 1.26 -12.01 6.44
N GLY A 79 1.28 -11.56 5.18
CA GLY A 79 0.13 -10.97 4.51
C GLY A 79 -0.40 -9.70 5.19
N VAL A 80 0.48 -8.98 5.87
CA VAL A 80 0.21 -7.79 6.69
C VAL A 80 1.34 -6.80 6.48
N GLN A 81 1.06 -5.53 6.70
CA GLN A 81 2.01 -4.45 6.63
C GLN A 81 2.59 -4.14 8.02
N THR A 82 3.87 -3.77 8.04
CA THR A 82 4.50 -3.15 9.21
C THR A 82 4.90 -1.70 8.89
N GLN A 83 4.72 -0.82 9.86
CA GLN A 83 5.16 0.58 9.80
C GLN A 83 6.07 0.90 10.99
N ILE A 84 7.12 1.70 10.79
CA ILE A 84 7.97 2.18 11.90
C ILE A 84 7.42 3.52 12.38
N TYR A 85 7.12 3.63 13.68
CA TYR A 85 6.68 4.89 14.30
C TYR A 85 7.82 5.64 14.99
N ALA A 86 8.72 4.93 15.69
CA ALA A 86 9.83 5.57 16.39
C ALA A 86 11.01 4.62 16.64
N VAL A 87 12.22 5.21 16.69
CA VAL A 87 13.45 4.56 17.17
C VAL A 87 14.07 5.50 18.21
N PRO A 88 13.70 5.36 19.50
CA PRO A 88 14.05 6.31 20.56
C PRO A 88 15.57 6.40 20.77
N ARG A 89 16.05 7.58 21.15
CA ARG A 89 17.47 7.79 21.49
C ARG A 89 17.84 7.21 22.86
N THR A 90 16.88 7.16 23.77
CA THR A 90 17.06 6.75 25.17
C THR A 90 17.27 5.24 25.33
N ASP A 91 16.81 4.44 24.37
CA ASP A 91 17.03 2.99 24.33
C ASP A 91 17.33 2.55 22.89
N PRO A 92 18.62 2.48 22.49
CA PRO A 92 19.01 2.25 21.10
C PRO A 92 18.69 0.84 20.59
N ASP A 93 18.36 -0.10 21.49
CA ASP A 93 17.96 -1.47 21.14
C ASP A 93 16.44 -1.61 20.94
N ILE A 94 15.69 -0.51 20.98
CA ILE A 94 14.22 -0.51 20.86
C ILE A 94 13.77 0.22 19.61
N MET A 95 12.71 -0.31 19.01
CA MET A 95 11.88 0.39 18.03
C MET A 95 10.39 0.20 18.35
N TYR A 96 9.59 1.17 17.95
CA TYR A 96 8.13 1.12 18.00
C TYR A 96 7.60 0.95 16.59
N VAL A 97 6.80 -0.08 16.39
CA VAL A 97 6.24 -0.44 15.07
C VAL A 97 4.74 -0.66 15.16
N GLY A 98 4.04 -0.35 14.08
CA GLY A 98 2.67 -0.74 13.83
C GLY A 98 2.62 -2.05 13.07
N ILE A 99 1.78 -3.00 13.50
CA ILE A 99 1.50 -4.24 12.76
C ILE A 99 -0.01 -4.42 12.66
N ASN A 100 -0.53 -4.65 11.45
CA ASN A 100 -1.97 -4.80 11.18
C ASN A 100 -2.38 -6.28 11.04
N ASP A 101 -1.86 -7.15 11.91
CA ASP A 101 -2.14 -8.59 11.90
C ASP A 101 -3.47 -8.97 12.52
N ARG A 102 -3.85 -8.31 13.64
CA ARG A 102 -5.17 -8.43 14.25
C ARG A 102 -6.27 -7.84 13.38
N ASP A 103 -6.05 -6.64 12.84
CA ASP A 103 -6.98 -5.92 11.98
C ASP A 103 -6.22 -5.35 10.79
N LYS A 104 -6.55 -5.76 9.57
CA LYS A 104 -5.84 -5.32 8.36
C LYS A 104 -5.95 -3.82 8.09
N ALA A 105 -6.95 -3.14 8.64
CA ALA A 105 -7.13 -1.70 8.50
C ALA A 105 -6.29 -0.89 9.50
N TRP A 106 -6.04 -1.45 10.69
CA TRP A 106 -5.49 -0.68 11.81
C TRP A 106 -4.28 -1.38 12.42
N HIS A 107 -3.18 -0.64 12.51
CA HIS A 107 -1.94 -1.17 13.05
C HIS A 107 -1.95 -1.07 14.57
N ASP A 108 -1.85 -2.21 15.25
CA ASP A 108 -1.57 -2.29 16.68
C ASP A 108 -0.13 -1.84 16.94
N LEU A 109 0.11 -1.13 18.05
CA LEU A 109 1.42 -0.61 18.41
C LEU A 109 2.20 -1.64 19.21
N TYR A 110 3.39 -2.00 18.72
CA TYR A 110 4.33 -2.90 19.37
C TYR A 110 5.63 -2.18 19.72
N ARG A 111 6.19 -2.55 20.87
CA ARG A 111 7.60 -2.32 21.21
C ARG A 111 8.39 -3.54 20.75
N VAL A 112 9.47 -3.35 20.00
CA VAL A 112 10.31 -4.43 19.49
C VAL A 112 11.74 -4.21 19.90
N ARG A 113 12.36 -5.26 20.45
CA ARG A 113 13.78 -5.31 20.73
C ARG A 113 14.56 -5.69 19.47
N ILE A 114 15.42 -4.82 18.98
CA ILE A 114 16.15 -4.98 17.72
C ILE A 114 17.12 -6.18 17.81
N SER A 115 17.82 -6.32 18.94
CA SER A 115 18.81 -7.38 19.14
C SER A 115 18.24 -8.80 19.14
N THR A 116 17.01 -8.99 19.63
CA THR A 116 16.39 -10.32 19.79
C THR A 116 15.21 -10.56 18.84
N GLY A 117 14.55 -9.50 18.36
CA GLY A 117 13.26 -9.57 17.68
C GLY A 117 12.08 -9.79 18.63
N GLU A 118 12.29 -9.72 19.95
CA GLU A 118 11.21 -9.82 20.94
C GLU A 118 10.21 -8.67 20.74
N ARG A 119 8.92 -9.01 20.66
CA ARG A 119 7.84 -8.05 20.45
C ARG A 119 6.89 -8.04 21.65
N THR A 120 6.58 -6.85 22.14
CA THR A 120 5.61 -6.62 23.21
C THR A 120 4.50 -5.71 22.69
N LEU A 121 3.26 -6.17 22.76
CA LEU A 121 2.09 -5.35 22.44
C LEU A 121 1.98 -4.20 23.44
N MET A 122 1.94 -2.97 22.94
CA MET A 122 1.82 -1.76 23.76
C MET A 122 0.38 -1.24 23.77
N ARG A 123 -0.26 -1.20 22.59
CA ARG A 123 -1.64 -0.75 22.43
C ARG A 123 -2.31 -1.50 21.29
N GLN A 124 -3.52 -2.00 21.54
CA GLN A 124 -4.42 -2.40 20.47
C GLN A 124 -5.06 -1.16 19.87
N ASN A 125 -5.10 -1.08 18.55
CA ASN A 125 -5.69 0.01 17.82
C ASN A 125 -7.15 -0.29 17.50
N THR A 126 -8.05 0.13 18.38
CA THR A 126 -9.51 0.04 18.18
C THR A 126 -10.12 1.42 17.90
N GLU A 127 -9.28 2.45 17.77
CA GLU A 127 -9.68 3.86 17.78
C GLU A 127 -9.26 4.60 16.51
N ARG A 128 -8.97 3.86 15.43
CA ARG A 128 -8.60 4.42 14.12
C ARG A 128 -7.33 5.28 14.17
N ILE A 129 -6.38 4.90 15.02
CA ILE A 129 -5.10 5.60 15.16
C ILE A 129 -4.26 5.37 13.91
N THR A 130 -3.79 6.45 13.31
CA THR A 130 -2.95 6.46 12.11
C THR A 130 -1.50 6.86 12.40
N GLY A 131 -1.23 7.44 13.58
CA GLY A 131 0.11 7.81 13.99
C GLY A 131 0.29 7.80 15.51
N TRP A 132 1.51 7.51 15.95
CA TRP A 132 1.92 7.54 17.35
C TRP A 132 3.12 8.47 17.52
N VAL A 133 3.06 9.35 18.50
CA VAL A 133 4.05 10.41 18.69
C VAL A 133 4.69 10.29 20.05
N PHE A 134 6.01 10.16 20.03
CA PHE A 134 6.84 10.03 21.21
C PHE A 134 7.57 11.34 21.48
N ASP A 135 7.81 11.67 22.74
CA ASP A 135 8.63 12.83 23.10
C ASP A 135 10.13 12.56 23.00
N ASN A 136 10.95 13.57 23.31
CA ASN A 136 12.40 13.45 23.21
C ASN A 136 13.00 12.41 24.20
N ALA A 137 12.24 11.98 25.21
CA ALA A 137 12.63 10.91 26.14
C ALA A 137 12.17 9.52 25.69
N GLY A 138 11.42 9.42 24.58
CA GLY A 138 10.87 8.17 24.07
C GLY A 138 9.58 7.74 24.78
N ALA A 139 8.92 8.62 25.54
CA ALA A 139 7.63 8.33 26.11
C ALA A 139 6.52 8.57 25.07
N LEU A 140 5.51 7.69 25.01
CA LEU A 140 4.35 7.86 24.15
C LEU A 140 3.47 8.99 24.71
N ARG A 141 3.27 10.08 23.95
CA ARG A 141 2.57 11.28 24.44
C ARG A 141 1.34 11.66 23.62
N LEU A 142 1.39 11.52 22.29
CA LEU A 142 0.24 11.81 21.43
C LEU A 142 -0.06 10.64 20.49
N ALA A 143 -1.29 10.62 19.98
CA ALA A 143 -1.72 9.79 18.88
C ALA A 143 -2.43 10.68 17.84
N VAL A 144 -2.36 10.28 16.58
CA VAL A 144 -3.10 10.91 15.48
C VAL A 144 -4.19 9.94 15.05
N ARG A 145 -5.43 10.43 14.95
CA ARG A 145 -6.60 9.63 14.58
C ARG A 145 -7.26 10.19 13.33
N SER A 146 -7.67 9.28 12.44
CA SER A 146 -8.58 9.61 11.34
C SER A 146 -10.02 9.27 11.75
N THR A 147 -10.88 10.28 11.83
CA THR A 147 -12.28 10.09 12.21
C THR A 147 -13.10 9.46 11.09
N ASP A 148 -14.34 9.06 11.38
CA ASP A 148 -15.26 8.58 10.32
C ASP A 148 -15.55 9.65 9.25
N LYS A 149 -15.40 10.94 9.60
CA LYS A 149 -15.55 12.08 8.68
C LYS A 149 -14.29 12.38 7.87
N GLY A 150 -13.19 11.66 8.12
CA GLY A 150 -11.89 11.94 7.49
C GLY A 150 -11.13 13.10 8.12
N ASP A 151 -11.65 13.66 9.21
CA ASP A 151 -10.95 14.70 9.99
C ASP A 151 -9.71 14.10 10.66
N THR A 152 -8.72 14.95 10.91
CA THR A 152 -7.50 14.58 11.63
C THR A 152 -7.58 15.08 13.07
N ASP A 153 -7.70 14.16 14.02
CA ASP A 153 -7.64 14.46 15.44
C ASP A 153 -6.22 14.21 15.98
N ILE A 154 -5.75 15.13 16.83
CA ILE A 154 -4.58 14.90 17.67
C ILE A 154 -5.08 14.63 19.08
N LEU A 155 -4.66 13.50 19.61
CA LEU A 155 -5.07 12.97 20.89
C LEU A 155 -3.89 12.99 21.85
N ARG A 156 -4.11 13.46 23.08
CA ARG A 156 -3.21 13.18 24.19
C ARG A 156 -3.38 11.73 24.62
N VAL A 157 -2.27 11.02 24.85
CA VAL A 157 -2.29 9.67 25.42
C VAL A 157 -2.35 9.78 26.94
N ASP A 158 -3.44 9.27 27.53
CA ASP A 158 -3.66 9.19 28.96
C ASP A 158 -3.46 7.73 29.44
N PRO A 159 -3.34 7.45 30.76
CA PRO A 159 -3.05 6.10 31.26
C PRO A 159 -4.01 5.01 30.78
N THR A 160 -5.28 5.33 30.59
CA THR A 160 -6.35 4.39 30.24
C THR A 160 -7.07 4.71 28.92
N GLY A 161 -6.62 5.70 28.16
CA GLY A 161 -7.31 6.11 26.92
C GLY A 161 -6.71 7.36 26.27
N PHE A 162 -7.57 8.11 25.58
CA PHE A 162 -7.18 9.27 24.80
C PHE A 162 -8.08 10.48 25.06
N THR A 163 -7.48 11.66 25.12
CA THR A 163 -8.21 12.94 25.14
C THR A 163 -7.96 13.68 23.83
N GLN A 164 -9.00 14.02 23.08
CA GLN A 164 -8.86 14.89 21.91
C GLN A 164 -8.48 16.30 22.35
N ILE A 165 -7.35 16.79 21.84
CA ILE A 165 -6.80 18.11 22.18
C ILE A 165 -6.68 19.03 20.97
N TYR A 166 -6.74 18.48 19.76
CA TYR A 166 -6.73 19.24 18.52
C TYR A 166 -7.49 18.49 17.42
N SER A 167 -8.01 19.22 16.45
CA SER A 167 -8.70 18.62 15.30
C SER A 167 -8.68 19.57 14.10
N CYS A 168 -8.47 19.02 12.91
CA CYS A 168 -8.59 19.69 11.61
C CYS A 168 -9.58 18.95 10.75
N THR A 169 -10.35 19.72 9.97
CA THR A 169 -11.27 19.11 9.00
C THR A 169 -10.51 18.37 7.91
N VAL A 170 -11.19 17.48 7.18
CA VAL A 170 -10.66 16.82 5.97
C VAL A 170 -10.11 17.79 4.89
N PHE A 171 -10.49 19.07 4.96
CA PHE A 171 -10.09 20.14 4.02
C PHE A 171 -8.95 21.03 4.55
N GLU A 172 -8.49 20.76 5.76
CA GLU A 172 -7.37 21.42 6.42
C GLU A 172 -6.22 20.42 6.61
N SER A 173 -5.10 20.91 7.10
CA SER A 173 -3.93 20.10 7.40
C SER A 173 -3.44 20.47 8.78
N CYS A 174 -3.17 19.45 9.60
CA CYS A 174 -2.37 19.60 10.80
C CYS A 174 -1.72 18.30 11.21
N GLY A 175 -0.58 18.42 11.90
CA GLY A 175 0.16 17.28 12.40
C GLY A 175 1.25 17.71 13.38
N PRO A 176 1.59 16.84 14.35
CA PRO A 176 2.75 17.04 15.21
C PRO A 176 4.05 16.76 14.45
N ASP A 177 5.03 17.64 14.66
CA ASP A 177 6.38 17.51 14.12
C ASP A 177 7.33 16.97 15.20
N ARG A 178 7.54 17.73 16.28
CA ARG A 178 8.45 17.34 17.38
C ARG A 178 8.11 18.00 18.71
N PHE A 179 8.38 17.31 19.81
CA PHE A 179 8.28 17.91 21.15
C PHE A 179 9.35 18.97 21.40
N SER A 180 8.99 20.04 22.13
CA SER A 180 9.94 21.03 22.62
C SER A 180 11.02 20.40 23.51
N LYS A 181 12.13 21.12 23.69
CA LYS A 181 13.29 20.65 24.47
C LYS A 181 12.96 20.12 25.86
N ASP A 182 11.96 20.72 26.52
CA ASP A 182 11.47 20.37 27.85
C ASP A 182 10.29 19.37 27.84
N ASN A 183 9.88 18.89 26.67
CA ASN A 183 8.72 18.01 26.43
C ASN A 183 7.37 18.54 26.97
N SER A 184 7.25 19.86 27.19
CA SER A 184 6.01 20.49 27.67
C SER A 184 5.06 20.88 26.53
N LYS A 185 5.61 21.22 25.36
CA LYS A 185 4.87 21.67 24.17
C LYS A 185 5.27 20.84 22.94
N VAL A 186 4.52 20.96 21.86
CA VAL A 186 4.76 20.26 20.60
C VAL A 186 4.76 21.25 19.44
N TYR A 187 5.81 21.22 18.64
CA TYR A 187 5.81 21.88 17.33
C TYR A 187 4.83 21.13 16.42
N MET A 188 3.93 21.88 15.78
CA MET A 188 2.92 21.35 14.88
C MET A 188 2.86 22.18 13.61
N GLU A 189 2.63 21.52 12.49
CA GLU A 189 2.12 22.19 11.30
C GLU A 189 0.60 22.32 11.39
N THR A 190 0.05 23.46 10.96
CA THR A 190 -1.41 23.63 10.85
C THR A 190 -1.78 24.75 9.89
N ASN A 191 -2.91 24.61 9.18
CA ASN A 191 -3.63 25.71 8.52
C ASN A 191 -5.10 25.80 8.99
N LYS A 192 -5.40 25.30 10.19
CA LYS A 192 -6.74 25.33 10.77
C LYS A 192 -7.31 26.76 10.85
N GLY A 193 -8.57 26.91 10.45
CA GLY A 193 -9.33 28.16 10.51
C GLY A 193 -9.04 29.09 9.33
N ALA A 194 -8.79 30.37 9.62
CA ALA A 194 -8.60 31.40 8.61
C ALA A 194 -7.38 31.24 7.65
N PRO A 195 -6.20 30.71 8.09
CA PRO A 195 -5.02 30.61 7.24
C PRO A 195 -5.21 29.69 6.04
N ASP A 196 -4.66 30.09 4.90
CA ASP A 196 -4.60 29.25 3.70
C ASP A 196 -3.36 28.34 3.70
N LEU A 197 -2.19 28.94 3.92
CA LEU A 197 -0.90 28.27 3.98
C LEU A 197 -0.69 27.60 5.34
N THR A 198 -0.09 26.40 5.36
CA THR A 198 0.37 25.79 6.62
C THR A 198 1.48 26.62 7.24
N ARG A 199 1.48 26.65 8.57
CA ARG A 199 2.45 27.35 9.42
C ARG A 199 2.95 26.42 10.52
N LEU A 200 4.12 26.71 11.04
CA LEU A 200 4.64 26.07 12.24
C LEU A 200 4.11 26.82 13.47
N VAL A 201 3.48 26.08 14.38
CA VAL A 201 3.03 26.58 15.68
C VAL A 201 3.67 25.75 16.80
N LEU A 202 3.82 26.36 17.97
CA LEU A 202 4.14 25.68 19.21
C LEU A 202 2.83 25.52 19.99
N PHE A 203 2.32 24.30 20.04
CA PHE A 203 1.07 23.95 20.69
C PHE A 203 1.32 23.42 22.10
N ASP A 204 0.51 23.86 23.05
CA ASP A 204 0.52 23.38 24.44
C ASP A 204 -0.61 22.36 24.66
N PRO A 205 -0.30 21.06 24.81
CA PRO A 205 -1.31 20.01 25.04
C PRO A 205 -2.10 20.13 26.35
N ALA A 206 -1.60 20.88 27.34
CA ALA A 206 -2.27 21.06 28.62
C ALA A 206 -3.30 22.19 28.56
N THR A 207 -2.93 23.32 27.94
CA THR A 207 -3.82 24.49 27.82
C THR A 207 -4.60 24.53 26.50
N GLN A 208 -4.24 23.69 25.53
CA GLN A 208 -4.77 23.66 24.17
C GLN A 208 -4.61 24.99 23.41
N THR A 209 -3.52 25.70 23.67
CA THR A 209 -3.23 26.99 23.02
C THR A 209 -2.13 26.86 21.96
N GLU A 210 -2.30 27.60 20.86
CA GLU A 210 -1.31 27.71 19.78
C GLU A 210 -0.51 29.02 19.93
N GLN A 211 0.81 28.93 19.77
CA GLN A 211 1.68 30.08 19.54
C GLN A 211 2.29 29.98 18.14
N LEU A 212 2.13 31.00 17.31
CA LEU A 212 2.82 31.05 16.01
C LEU A 212 4.34 31.02 16.22
N VAL A 213 5.02 30.09 15.54
CA VAL A 213 6.48 30.04 15.47
C VAL A 213 6.92 30.70 14.17
N GLU A 214 6.46 30.19 13.03
CA GLU A 214 6.77 30.78 11.73
C GLU A 214 5.77 30.38 10.63
N SER A 215 5.53 31.31 9.72
CA SER A 215 4.87 31.09 8.42
C SER A 215 5.82 31.52 7.31
N ASP A 216 5.57 31.10 6.06
CA ASP A 216 6.42 31.49 4.92
C ASP A 216 6.62 33.01 4.88
N PRO A 217 7.86 33.51 5.04
CA PRO A 217 8.13 34.95 5.01
C PRO A 217 7.75 35.63 3.70
N LEU A 218 7.62 34.89 2.59
CA LEU A 218 7.13 35.43 1.31
C LEU A 218 5.63 35.21 1.08
N ASN A 219 4.95 34.47 1.96
CA ASN A 219 3.53 34.14 1.87
C ASN A 219 3.13 33.55 0.50
N ARG A 220 3.90 32.56 0.02
CA ARG A 220 3.69 31.91 -1.29
C ARG A 220 3.38 30.42 -1.20
N VAL A 221 3.97 29.75 -0.21
CA VAL A 221 3.90 28.29 -0.09
C VAL A 221 3.70 27.86 1.36
N ASP A 222 3.23 26.63 1.51
CA ASP A 222 3.09 25.98 2.80
C ASP A 222 4.43 25.86 3.54
N PHE A 223 4.37 25.80 4.87
CA PHE A 223 5.49 25.32 5.68
C PHE A 223 5.95 23.95 5.17
N GLY A 224 7.25 23.83 4.85
CA GLY A 224 7.82 22.64 4.23
C GLY A 224 8.51 21.69 5.21
N GLY A 225 8.87 22.16 6.41
CA GLY A 225 9.47 21.33 7.46
C GLY A 225 10.44 22.10 8.35
N ALA A 226 10.75 21.53 9.51
CA ALA A 226 11.73 22.05 10.47
C ALA A 226 12.90 21.10 10.64
N THR A 227 14.08 21.68 10.88
CA THR A 227 15.28 20.97 11.31
C THR A 227 15.52 21.29 12.77
N PHE A 228 15.80 20.26 13.58
CA PHE A 228 16.07 20.40 15.00
C PHE A 228 17.43 19.79 15.32
N SER A 229 18.11 20.33 16.33
CA SER A 229 19.30 19.68 16.87
C SER A 229 18.92 18.38 17.59
N GLU A 230 19.61 17.30 17.28
CA GLU A 230 19.58 16.04 18.01
C GLU A 230 20.29 16.15 19.38
N VAL A 231 21.17 17.14 19.57
CA VAL A 231 21.87 17.40 20.84
C VAL A 231 21.04 18.27 21.79
N THR A 232 20.54 19.41 21.31
CA THR A 232 19.86 20.39 22.17
C THR A 232 18.33 20.29 22.13
N ASN A 233 17.75 19.58 21.15
CA ASN A 233 16.32 19.57 20.82
C ASN A 233 15.74 20.94 20.45
N GLU A 234 16.59 21.90 20.10
CA GLU A 234 16.16 23.25 19.69
C GLU A 234 15.97 23.33 18.17
N LEU A 235 15.08 24.24 17.74
CA LEU A 235 14.81 24.50 16.34
C LEU A 235 16.03 25.15 15.70
N VAL A 236 16.58 24.51 14.67
CA VAL A 236 17.77 24.97 13.93
C VAL A 236 17.35 25.82 12.74
N ALA A 237 16.36 25.37 11.96
CA ALA A 237 15.87 26.07 10.78
C ALA A 237 14.47 25.62 10.39
N THR A 238 13.77 26.48 9.66
CA THR A 238 12.53 26.18 8.94
C THR A 238 12.82 26.18 7.44
N SER A 239 12.03 25.44 6.67
CA SER A 239 12.18 25.34 5.22
C SER A 239 10.85 25.47 4.48
N TYR A 240 10.90 26.04 3.29
CA TYR A 240 9.75 26.35 2.44
C TYR A 240 10.10 26.01 1.00
N THR A 241 9.36 25.07 0.41
CA THR A 241 9.62 24.65 -0.97
C THR A 241 8.79 25.52 -1.92
N ASP A 242 9.40 26.54 -2.50
CA ASP A 242 8.82 27.37 -3.57
C ASP A 242 9.23 26.78 -4.93
N GLU A 243 9.64 27.61 -5.91
CA GLU A 243 10.37 27.17 -7.11
C GLU A 243 11.69 26.44 -6.77
N ARG A 244 12.30 26.78 -5.64
CA ARG A 244 13.43 26.10 -5.01
C ARG A 244 13.25 26.13 -3.50
N ASN A 245 14.02 25.30 -2.79
CA ASN A 245 13.94 25.29 -1.33
C ASN A 245 14.54 26.57 -0.73
N ARG A 246 13.79 27.21 0.17
CA ARG A 246 14.22 28.37 0.97
C ARG A 246 14.37 27.94 2.42
N ILE A 247 15.51 28.23 3.04
CA ILE A 247 15.82 27.87 4.42
C ILE A 247 15.97 29.14 5.26
N TYR A 248 15.31 29.20 6.42
CA TYR A 248 15.44 30.31 7.37
C TYR A 248 16.04 29.79 8.69
N TRP A 249 17.28 30.20 8.96
CA TRP A 249 18.06 29.73 10.10
C TRP A 249 17.69 30.43 11.40
N LYS A 250 17.60 29.64 12.48
CA LYS A 250 17.47 30.08 13.88
C LYS A 250 18.78 29.90 14.62
N ASP A 251 19.53 28.85 14.29
CA ASP A 251 20.89 28.62 14.77
C ASP A 251 21.93 29.24 13.83
N LYS A 252 22.74 30.16 14.37
CA LYS A 252 23.75 30.91 13.61
C LYS A 252 25.02 30.11 13.29
N GLU A 253 25.35 29.10 14.07
CA GLU A 253 26.51 28.26 13.80
C GLU A 253 26.21 27.26 12.67
N TRP A 254 25.01 26.67 12.69
CA TRP A 254 24.51 25.87 11.57
C TRP A 254 24.38 26.69 10.29
N GLU A 255 23.90 27.94 10.38
CA GLU A 255 23.87 28.86 9.23
C GLU A 255 25.27 29.08 8.65
N LYS A 256 26.27 29.39 9.49
CA LYS A 256 27.66 29.57 9.05
C LYS A 256 28.22 28.32 8.36
N ASP A 257 27.98 27.15 8.93
CA ASP A 257 28.39 25.86 8.35
C ASP A 257 27.74 25.63 6.97
N TYR A 258 26.44 25.92 6.85
CA TYR A 258 25.73 25.81 5.59
C TYR A 258 26.27 26.77 4.53
N GLN A 259 26.52 28.04 4.88
CA GLN A 259 27.08 29.02 3.94
C GLN A 259 28.49 28.65 3.49
N LEU A 260 29.31 28.09 4.39
CA LEU A 260 30.61 27.54 4.03
C LEU A 260 30.48 26.41 3.00
N LEU A 261 29.55 25.47 3.22
CA LEU A 261 29.30 24.35 2.30
C LEU A 261 28.79 24.85 0.94
N LYS A 262 27.86 25.80 0.92
CA LYS A 262 27.39 26.48 -0.29
C LYS A 262 28.54 27.10 -1.09
N GLY A 263 29.47 27.78 -0.42
CA GLY A 263 30.66 28.37 -1.06
C GLY A 263 31.59 27.32 -1.66
N LYS A 264 31.73 26.15 -1.02
CA LYS A 264 32.56 25.03 -1.52
C LYS A 264 31.90 24.22 -2.64
N LEU A 265 30.56 24.27 -2.73
CA LEU A 265 29.75 23.46 -3.64
C LEU A 265 28.78 24.35 -4.42
N PRO A 266 29.29 25.25 -5.28
CA PRO A 266 28.47 26.23 -5.99
C PRO A 266 27.46 25.55 -6.92
N GLY A 267 26.28 26.17 -7.07
CA GLY A 267 25.21 25.69 -7.95
C GLY A 267 24.44 24.47 -7.45
N LYS A 268 24.75 23.96 -6.25
CA LYS A 268 24.09 22.79 -5.66
C LYS A 268 23.19 23.16 -4.48
N GLU A 269 22.13 22.37 -4.31
CA GLU A 269 21.39 22.29 -3.05
C GLU A 269 22.16 21.37 -2.10
N ILE A 270 22.28 21.81 -0.85
CA ILE A 270 23.06 21.16 0.18
C ILE A 270 22.10 20.68 1.26
N GLN A 271 22.18 19.41 1.63
CA GLN A 271 21.35 18.82 2.67
C GLN A 271 22.21 17.94 3.60
N PRO A 272 22.26 18.22 4.90
CA PRO A 272 22.73 17.25 5.89
C PRO A 272 21.70 16.11 5.99
N THR A 273 22.10 14.87 5.71
CA THR A 273 21.19 13.71 5.72
C THR A 273 21.40 12.77 6.91
N SER A 274 22.52 12.88 7.61
CA SER A 274 22.82 12.14 8.83
C SER A 274 23.92 12.84 9.59
N THR A 275 23.90 12.75 10.91
CA THR A 275 24.95 13.31 11.78
C THR A 275 25.42 12.26 12.79
N THR A 276 26.62 12.44 13.34
CA THR A 276 27.00 11.77 14.60
C THR A 276 26.14 12.30 15.75
N SER A 277 26.07 11.56 16.86
CA SER A 277 25.24 11.90 18.02
C SER A 277 25.64 13.22 18.70
N ASP A 278 26.90 13.63 18.55
CA ASP A 278 27.43 14.93 18.98
C ASP A 278 27.29 16.03 17.91
N GLU A 279 26.65 15.72 16.78
CA GLU A 279 26.52 16.58 15.60
C GLU A 279 27.83 17.08 15.00
N ARG A 280 28.98 16.51 15.36
CA ARG A 280 30.29 16.97 14.86
C ARG A 280 30.51 16.62 13.39
N GLN A 281 30.11 15.42 12.97
CA GLN A 281 30.30 14.94 11.61
C GLN A 281 28.98 14.81 10.89
N TRP A 282 28.88 15.39 9.69
CA TRP A 282 27.69 15.37 8.86
C TRP A 282 27.93 14.62 7.56
N MET A 283 27.00 13.75 7.21
CA MET A 283 26.87 13.26 5.84
C MET A 283 26.12 14.33 5.05
N ILE A 284 26.79 14.91 4.07
CA ILE A 284 26.24 15.96 3.20
C ILE A 284 25.88 15.36 1.85
N VAL A 285 24.65 15.61 1.42
CA VAL A 285 24.21 15.46 0.04
C VAL A 285 24.32 16.79 -0.66
N ALA A 286 24.95 16.80 -1.82
CA ALA A 286 24.98 17.95 -2.72
C ALA A 286 24.42 17.55 -4.08
N SER A 287 23.34 18.20 -4.52
CA SER A 287 22.61 17.84 -5.74
C SER A 287 22.14 19.08 -6.52
N SER A 288 21.73 18.87 -7.77
CA SER A 288 21.04 19.87 -8.59
C SER A 288 20.11 19.17 -9.57
N ASP A 289 19.41 19.91 -10.42
CA ASP A 289 18.73 19.38 -11.62
C ASP A 289 19.64 18.56 -12.54
N ARG A 290 20.94 18.88 -12.57
CA ARG A 290 21.98 18.22 -13.39
C ARG A 290 23.02 17.43 -12.59
N GLU A 291 22.81 17.27 -11.28
CA GLU A 291 23.66 16.46 -10.41
C GLU A 291 22.76 15.58 -9.52
N PRO A 292 22.58 14.29 -9.87
CA PRO A 292 21.82 13.33 -9.08
C PRO A 292 22.22 13.26 -7.61
N GLY A 293 23.50 13.50 -7.30
CA GLY A 293 23.95 13.65 -5.94
C GLY A 293 25.40 13.24 -5.74
N GLU A 294 26.14 14.08 -5.06
CA GLU A 294 27.42 13.77 -4.45
C GLU A 294 27.23 13.56 -2.95
N ARG A 295 28.16 12.80 -2.35
CA ARG A 295 28.21 12.58 -0.91
C ARG A 295 29.54 13.04 -0.35
N TYR A 296 29.47 13.79 0.74
CA TYR A 296 30.64 14.26 1.47
C TYR A 296 30.49 13.99 2.96
N LEU A 297 31.61 13.77 3.64
CA LEU A 297 31.70 13.87 5.09
C LEU A 297 32.21 15.25 5.45
N PHE A 298 31.42 16.02 6.19
CA PHE A 298 31.80 17.32 6.73
C PHE A 298 32.10 17.20 8.22
N ASP A 299 33.31 17.56 8.64
CA ASP A 299 33.67 17.71 10.06
C ASP A 299 33.54 19.19 10.44
N ARG A 300 32.61 19.50 11.33
CA ARG A 300 32.29 20.87 11.73
C ARG A 300 33.38 21.56 12.52
N ASN A 301 34.24 20.82 13.22
CA ASN A 301 35.29 21.41 14.05
C ASN A 301 36.45 21.86 13.16
N THR A 302 36.89 20.98 12.28
CA THR A 302 38.00 21.23 11.33
C THR A 302 37.56 21.95 10.06
N LYS A 303 36.24 22.07 9.84
CA LYS A 303 35.62 22.59 8.61
C LYS A 303 36.05 21.84 7.34
N LYS A 304 36.55 20.60 7.50
CA LYS A 304 37.02 19.74 6.41
C LYS A 304 35.82 19.07 5.73
N LEU A 305 35.77 19.18 4.40
CA LEU A 305 34.77 18.53 3.55
C LEU A 305 35.47 17.45 2.74
N THR A 306 35.15 16.18 2.99
CA THR A 306 35.83 15.03 2.37
C THR A 306 34.88 14.29 1.43
N PRO A 307 35.17 14.20 0.12
CA PRO A 307 34.32 13.46 -0.81
C PRO A 307 34.25 11.98 -0.44
N GLN A 308 33.07 11.39 -0.57
CA GLN A 308 32.83 9.97 -0.31
C GLN A 308 32.57 9.21 -1.61
N TYR A 309 31.55 9.62 -2.36
CA TYR A 309 31.22 9.07 -3.67
C TYR A 309 30.26 9.99 -4.43
N ARG A 310 30.08 9.71 -5.72
CA ARG A 310 29.13 10.37 -6.60
C ARG A 310 28.13 9.34 -7.14
N VAL A 311 26.85 9.64 -7.08
CA VAL A 311 25.79 8.75 -7.56
C VAL A 311 25.81 8.72 -9.08
N PHE A 312 25.83 7.55 -9.72
CA PHE A 312 25.95 7.42 -11.18
C PHE A 312 27.16 8.20 -11.72
N ASP A 313 28.35 7.92 -11.17
CA ASP A 313 29.62 8.55 -11.54
C ASP A 313 29.96 8.44 -13.05
N LYS A 314 29.46 7.41 -13.73
CA LYS A 314 29.58 7.20 -15.18
C LYS A 314 28.57 7.98 -16.04
N LEU A 315 27.58 8.65 -15.44
CA LEU A 315 26.56 9.40 -16.19
C LEU A 315 27.11 10.80 -16.56
N PRO A 316 27.28 11.12 -17.86
CA PRO A 316 27.81 12.40 -18.32
C PRO A 316 26.86 13.56 -17.97
N ARG A 317 27.25 14.41 -17.02
CA ARG A 317 26.38 15.50 -16.51
C ARG A 317 26.11 16.59 -17.53
N GLU A 318 27.05 16.80 -18.44
CA GLU A 318 26.92 17.71 -19.57
C GLU A 318 25.76 17.33 -20.48
N SER A 319 25.36 16.05 -20.48
CA SER A 319 24.20 15.54 -21.23
C SER A 319 22.86 15.73 -20.50
N LEU A 320 22.88 16.11 -19.22
CA LEU A 320 21.66 16.39 -18.45
C LEU A 320 21.17 17.80 -18.74
N ALA A 321 19.85 17.96 -18.85
CA ALA A 321 19.17 19.21 -19.13
C ALA A 321 18.95 20.04 -17.85
N ALA A 322 18.94 21.37 -17.99
CA ALA A 322 18.51 22.23 -16.90
C ALA A 322 16.98 22.18 -16.75
N GLN A 323 16.51 22.23 -15.51
CA GLN A 323 15.10 22.30 -15.18
C GLN A 323 14.73 23.75 -14.83
N GLN A 324 13.70 24.27 -15.51
CA GLN A 324 13.23 25.64 -15.38
C GLN A 324 11.91 25.66 -14.63
N ALA A 325 11.78 26.54 -13.63
CA ALA A 325 10.47 26.83 -13.04
C ALA A 325 9.68 27.69 -14.04
N VAL A 326 8.46 27.27 -14.35
CA VAL A 326 7.52 27.99 -15.22
C VAL A 326 6.15 28.02 -14.57
N SER A 327 5.28 28.90 -15.05
CA SER A 327 3.88 28.92 -14.61
C SER A 327 2.97 29.47 -15.68
N TYR A 328 1.72 29.02 -15.69
CA TYR A 328 0.74 29.40 -16.71
C TYR A 328 -0.68 29.41 -16.12
N PRO A 329 -1.61 30.20 -16.68
CA PRO A 329 -3.01 30.16 -16.27
C PRO A 329 -3.71 28.92 -16.84
N SER A 330 -4.55 28.28 -16.03
CA SER A 330 -5.47 27.22 -16.46
C SER A 330 -6.73 27.80 -17.12
N SER A 331 -7.71 26.96 -17.45
CA SER A 331 -8.97 27.33 -18.11
C SER A 331 -9.78 28.39 -17.34
N ASP A 332 -9.68 28.40 -16.02
CA ASP A 332 -10.36 29.35 -15.12
C ASP A 332 -9.44 30.45 -14.58
N GLY A 333 -8.23 30.59 -15.14
CA GLY A 333 -7.26 31.59 -14.73
C GLY A 333 -6.45 31.22 -13.47
N LEU A 334 -6.70 30.06 -12.85
CA LEU A 334 -5.84 29.57 -11.77
C LEU A 334 -4.40 29.39 -12.27
N LYS A 335 -3.44 30.01 -11.58
CA LYS A 335 -2.02 29.92 -11.95
C LYS A 335 -1.47 28.56 -11.53
N ILE A 336 -0.98 27.79 -12.48
CA ILE A 336 -0.40 26.45 -12.29
C ILE A 336 1.13 26.55 -12.28
N PRO A 337 1.79 26.25 -11.15
CA PRO A 337 3.25 26.09 -11.09
C PRO A 337 3.67 24.82 -11.84
N ALA A 338 4.80 24.85 -12.53
CA ALA A 338 5.33 23.69 -13.23
C ALA A 338 6.86 23.76 -13.37
N TYR A 339 7.45 22.62 -13.73
CA TYR A 339 8.84 22.54 -14.16
C TYR A 339 8.93 22.12 -15.62
N LEU A 340 9.80 22.79 -16.37
CA LEU A 340 10.09 22.52 -17.78
C LEU A 340 11.53 22.08 -17.93
N THR A 341 11.74 20.89 -18.49
CA THR A 341 13.07 20.38 -18.85
C THR A 341 13.18 20.33 -20.37
N LEU A 342 14.20 20.98 -20.93
CA LEU A 342 14.38 21.10 -22.38
C LEU A 342 15.60 20.31 -22.87
N PRO A 343 15.53 19.68 -24.05
CA PRO A 343 16.62 18.87 -24.58
C PRO A 343 17.90 19.69 -24.78
N VAL A 344 19.04 19.14 -24.34
CA VAL A 344 20.36 19.78 -24.50
C VAL A 344 20.77 19.80 -25.96
N GLY A 345 21.24 20.95 -26.44
CA GLY A 345 21.77 21.12 -27.79
C GLY A 345 20.70 21.18 -28.89
N VAL A 346 19.42 21.28 -28.54
CA VAL A 346 18.31 21.45 -29.48
C VAL A 346 17.63 22.79 -29.19
N ALA A 347 17.38 23.59 -30.24
CA ALA A 347 16.68 24.86 -30.09
C ALA A 347 15.26 24.62 -29.53
N PRO A 348 14.78 25.45 -28.58
CA PRO A 348 13.45 25.31 -27.99
C PRO A 348 12.37 25.83 -28.95
N LYS A 349 12.24 25.17 -30.10
CA LYS A 349 11.31 25.55 -31.18
C LYS A 349 10.71 24.30 -31.79
N ASN A 350 9.37 24.23 -31.84
CA ASN A 350 8.63 23.10 -32.39
C ASN A 350 9.16 21.74 -31.90
N LEU A 351 9.45 21.61 -30.60
CA LEU A 351 9.89 20.35 -30.01
C LEU A 351 8.71 19.39 -29.83
N PRO A 352 8.92 18.07 -29.91
CA PRO A 352 7.95 17.13 -29.36
C PRO A 352 7.90 17.29 -27.84
N LEU A 353 6.71 17.17 -27.24
CA LEU A 353 6.48 17.35 -25.81
C LEU A 353 6.03 16.04 -25.17
N VAL A 354 6.49 15.76 -23.95
CA VAL A 354 5.84 14.81 -23.04
C VAL A 354 5.37 15.56 -21.80
N VAL A 355 4.06 15.58 -21.56
CA VAL A 355 3.48 16.02 -20.29
C VAL A 355 3.65 14.89 -19.29
N PHE A 356 4.26 15.19 -18.15
CA PHE A 356 4.57 14.22 -17.11
C PHE A 356 3.88 14.61 -15.79
N PRO A 357 2.58 14.31 -15.63
CA PRO A 357 1.87 14.57 -14.38
C PRO A 357 2.35 13.61 -13.28
N HIS A 358 2.58 14.14 -12.08
CA HIS A 358 2.98 13.35 -10.93
C HIS A 358 1.83 12.45 -10.40
N GLY A 359 2.19 11.41 -9.66
CA GLY A 359 1.25 10.56 -8.91
C GLY A 359 0.73 11.24 -7.63
N GLY A 360 -0.27 10.65 -6.98
CA GLY A 360 -0.92 11.22 -5.79
C GLY A 360 -2.43 11.02 -5.85
N PRO A 361 -3.24 12.10 -5.99
CA PRO A 361 -2.86 13.43 -6.52
C PRO A 361 -2.32 14.40 -5.48
N TRP A 362 -2.49 14.13 -4.18
CA TRP A 362 -2.08 15.02 -3.09
C TRP A 362 -0.57 14.92 -2.81
N GLY A 363 0.22 15.34 -3.80
CA GLY A 363 1.68 15.45 -3.78
C GLY A 363 2.12 16.57 -4.71
N ARG A 364 3.41 16.70 -4.99
CA ARG A 364 3.93 17.67 -5.96
C ARG A 364 5.31 17.27 -6.47
N ASP A 365 5.65 17.79 -7.65
CA ASP A 365 7.02 17.84 -8.12
C ASP A 365 7.77 19.04 -7.51
N GLY A 366 9.09 18.90 -7.38
CA GLY A 366 10.00 19.93 -6.92
C GLY A 366 11.20 20.08 -7.85
N TRP A 367 11.96 21.15 -7.68
CA TRP A 367 13.18 21.36 -8.43
C TRP A 367 14.25 20.32 -8.05
N GLY A 368 14.95 19.77 -9.05
CA GLY A 368 16.05 18.83 -8.83
C GLY A 368 16.15 17.74 -9.90
N TYR A 369 17.11 16.84 -9.75
CA TYR A 369 17.32 15.75 -10.71
C TYR A 369 16.13 14.80 -10.71
N ASN A 370 15.36 14.80 -11.82
CA ASN A 370 14.33 13.81 -12.09
C ASN A 370 14.80 12.87 -13.21
N PRO A 371 15.05 11.56 -12.93
CA PRO A 371 15.62 10.65 -13.91
C PRO A 371 14.74 10.44 -15.15
N ILE A 372 13.41 10.54 -15.01
CA ILE A 372 12.48 10.35 -16.13
C ILE A 372 12.47 11.59 -17.02
N ALA A 373 12.39 12.79 -16.44
CA ALA A 373 12.48 14.03 -17.21
C ALA A 373 13.81 14.16 -17.93
N GLN A 374 14.92 13.80 -17.28
CA GLN A 374 16.25 13.78 -17.89
C GLN A 374 16.36 12.76 -19.03
N PHE A 375 15.82 11.56 -18.83
CA PHE A 375 15.77 10.53 -19.86
C PHE A 375 14.99 10.99 -21.10
N LEU A 376 13.78 11.53 -20.91
CA LEU A 376 12.95 12.03 -22.01
C LEU A 376 13.58 13.25 -22.70
N ALA A 377 14.14 14.20 -21.95
CA ALA A 377 14.86 15.34 -22.52
C ALA A 377 16.06 14.88 -23.36
N ASN A 378 16.79 13.86 -22.91
CA ASN A 378 17.87 13.25 -23.70
C ASN A 378 17.37 12.65 -25.03
N ARG A 379 16.14 12.13 -25.08
CA ARG A 379 15.50 11.63 -26.32
C ARG A 379 14.93 12.71 -27.23
N GLY A 380 15.08 13.98 -26.86
CA GLY A 380 14.73 15.14 -27.68
C GLY A 380 13.37 15.75 -27.35
N TYR A 381 12.73 15.32 -26.26
CA TYR A 381 11.43 15.85 -25.84
C TYR A 381 11.60 17.08 -24.94
N ALA A 382 10.76 18.09 -25.11
CA ALA A 382 10.43 18.97 -23.99
C ALA A 382 9.64 18.13 -22.95
N VAL A 383 9.88 18.36 -21.66
CA VAL A 383 9.16 17.65 -20.59
C VAL A 383 8.53 18.68 -19.66
N LEU A 384 7.20 18.65 -19.57
CA LEU A 384 6.44 19.52 -18.67
C LEU A 384 5.94 18.72 -17.47
N GLN A 385 6.32 19.16 -16.27
CA GLN A 385 5.92 18.59 -14.98
C GLN A 385 5.03 19.60 -14.24
N PRO A 386 3.71 19.58 -14.47
CA PRO A 386 2.79 20.52 -13.84
C PRO A 386 2.39 20.07 -12.44
N ASN A 387 2.45 21.02 -11.49
CA ASN A 387 1.81 20.89 -10.19
C ASN A 387 0.37 21.41 -10.31
N PHE A 388 -0.50 20.56 -10.85
CA PHE A 388 -1.92 20.84 -11.08
C PHE A 388 -2.68 21.12 -9.77
N ARG A 389 -3.88 21.71 -9.83
CA ARG A 389 -4.71 21.92 -8.64
C ARG A 389 -4.91 20.61 -7.87
N ALA A 390 -4.92 20.65 -6.55
CA ALA A 390 -4.70 19.50 -5.65
C ALA A 390 -3.25 19.06 -5.40
N SER A 391 -2.25 19.65 -6.04
CA SER A 391 -0.88 19.50 -5.57
C SER A 391 -0.72 20.13 -4.18
N THR A 392 0.07 19.50 -3.32
CA THR A 392 0.36 20.02 -1.96
C THR A 392 1.37 21.16 -2.02
N GLY A 393 1.52 21.92 -0.93
CA GLY A 393 2.59 22.90 -0.79
C GLY A 393 2.24 24.33 -1.24
N TYR A 394 1.01 24.55 -1.71
CA TYR A 394 0.53 25.84 -2.24
C TYR A 394 -0.73 26.34 -1.51
N GLY A 395 -0.97 25.88 -0.28
CA GLY A 395 -2.13 26.25 0.52
C GLY A 395 -3.36 25.38 0.30
N LYS A 396 -4.26 25.38 1.29
CA LYS A 396 -5.48 24.57 1.22
C LYS A 396 -6.44 25.03 0.11
N ARG A 397 -6.42 26.29 -0.31
CA ARG A 397 -7.20 26.77 -1.47
C ARG A 397 -6.76 26.09 -2.75
N PHE A 398 -5.45 26.01 -3.02
CA PHE A 398 -4.93 25.33 -4.20
C PHE A 398 -5.16 23.81 -4.12
N LEU A 399 -4.94 23.22 -2.93
CA LEU A 399 -5.19 21.80 -2.67
C LEU A 399 -6.68 21.44 -2.88
N ASN A 400 -7.59 22.21 -2.30
CA ASN A 400 -9.02 21.93 -2.33
C ASN A 400 -9.67 22.34 -3.67
N ALA A 401 -9.02 23.17 -4.49
CA ALA A 401 -9.50 23.51 -5.83
C ALA A 401 -9.59 22.31 -6.78
N GLY A 402 -8.92 21.19 -6.47
CA GLY A 402 -9.07 19.94 -7.21
C GLY A 402 -10.06 18.94 -6.62
N ASN A 403 -10.75 19.27 -5.52
CA ASN A 403 -11.76 18.39 -4.95
C ASN A 403 -12.91 18.22 -5.96
N ASN A 404 -13.27 16.97 -6.26
CA ASN A 404 -14.29 16.58 -7.24
C ASN A 404 -13.97 16.93 -8.70
N GLU A 405 -12.71 17.27 -9.02
CA GLU A 405 -12.29 17.77 -10.35
C GLU A 405 -11.36 16.79 -11.11
N TRP A 406 -11.32 15.53 -10.69
CA TRP A 406 -10.54 14.48 -11.39
C TRP A 406 -11.06 14.32 -12.82
N GLY A 407 -10.18 14.46 -13.81
CA GLY A 407 -10.55 14.36 -15.23
C GLY A 407 -11.31 15.57 -15.78
N ASP A 408 -11.73 16.50 -14.91
CA ASP A 408 -12.36 17.78 -15.24
C ASP A 408 -11.29 18.90 -15.14
N LYS A 409 -11.41 19.89 -14.24
CA LYS A 409 -10.45 21.02 -14.23
C LYS A 409 -9.01 20.65 -13.90
N MET A 410 -8.76 19.53 -13.21
CA MET A 410 -7.39 19.03 -13.03
C MET A 410 -6.76 18.63 -14.38
N GLN A 411 -7.57 18.15 -15.34
CA GLN A 411 -7.11 17.83 -16.69
C GLN A 411 -6.92 19.09 -17.54
N ASP A 412 -7.71 20.14 -17.30
CA ASP A 412 -7.50 21.45 -17.90
C ASP A 412 -6.14 22.03 -17.51
N ASP A 413 -5.71 21.86 -16.26
CA ASP A 413 -4.39 22.33 -15.80
C ASP A 413 -3.24 21.71 -16.61
N LEU A 414 -3.37 20.46 -17.05
CA LEU A 414 -2.39 19.81 -17.93
C LEU A 414 -2.50 20.34 -19.36
N THR A 415 -3.73 20.43 -19.88
CA THR A 415 -4.04 20.84 -21.25
C THR A 415 -3.61 22.29 -21.52
N TYR A 416 -3.81 23.19 -20.56
CA TYR A 416 -3.41 24.59 -20.68
C TYR A 416 -1.89 24.76 -20.59
N GLY A 417 -1.17 23.85 -19.92
CA GLY A 417 0.29 23.80 -19.97
C GLY A 417 0.81 23.50 -21.37
N VAL A 418 0.17 22.57 -22.09
CA VAL A 418 0.47 22.30 -23.50
C VAL A 418 0.21 23.55 -24.34
N ARG A 419 -0.98 24.17 -24.20
CA ARG A 419 -1.36 25.38 -24.95
C ARG A 419 -0.39 26.53 -24.72
N TYR A 420 0.03 26.72 -23.47
CA TYR A 420 1.04 27.71 -23.10
C TYR A 420 2.33 27.49 -23.89
N LEU A 421 2.92 26.29 -23.87
CA LEU A 421 4.17 26.01 -24.59
C LEU A 421 4.02 26.08 -26.12
N VAL A 422 2.85 25.71 -26.67
CA VAL A 422 2.55 25.88 -28.10
C VAL A 422 2.48 27.36 -28.48
N SER A 423 1.84 28.20 -27.65
CA SER A 423 1.76 29.65 -27.91
C SER A 423 3.13 30.35 -27.90
N GLN A 424 4.10 29.81 -27.17
CA GLN A 424 5.48 30.29 -27.17
C GLN A 424 6.27 29.82 -28.40
N GLY A 425 5.71 28.93 -29.23
CA GLY A 425 6.41 28.28 -30.33
C GLY A 425 7.43 27.22 -29.89
N THR A 426 7.49 26.90 -28.59
CA THR A 426 8.41 25.91 -28.02
C THR A 426 8.05 24.50 -28.45
N VAL A 427 6.75 24.19 -28.52
CA VAL A 427 6.22 22.84 -28.74
C VAL A 427 5.42 22.78 -30.04
N ASP A 428 5.59 21.67 -30.76
CA ASP A 428 4.75 21.33 -31.91
C ASP A 428 3.42 20.72 -31.43
N PRO A 429 2.25 21.33 -31.71
CA PRO A 429 0.96 20.85 -31.22
C PRO A 429 0.58 19.46 -31.76
N LYS A 430 1.24 18.98 -32.82
CA LYS A 430 0.98 17.63 -33.38
C LYS A 430 1.83 16.53 -32.73
N ARG A 431 2.80 16.89 -31.90
CA ARG A 431 3.76 15.96 -31.28
C ARG A 431 3.76 16.08 -29.76
N VAL A 432 2.58 15.96 -29.17
CA VAL A 432 2.39 16.00 -27.72
C VAL A 432 2.02 14.61 -27.21
N GLY A 433 2.81 14.06 -26.30
CA GLY A 433 2.49 12.86 -25.55
C GLY A 433 2.20 13.15 -24.08
N ILE A 434 1.65 12.16 -23.39
CA ILE A 434 1.45 12.19 -21.94
C ILE A 434 1.91 10.86 -21.33
N LEU A 435 2.68 10.92 -20.24
CA LEU A 435 3.19 9.74 -19.55
C LEU A 435 3.07 9.99 -18.05
N GLY A 436 2.46 9.10 -17.28
CA GLY A 436 2.36 9.28 -15.84
C GLY A 436 2.09 7.98 -15.08
N GLY A 437 2.38 8.01 -13.78
CA GLY A 437 2.22 6.89 -12.86
C GLY A 437 1.12 7.10 -11.82
N SER A 438 0.37 6.05 -11.44
CA SER A 438 -0.68 6.15 -10.41
C SER A 438 -1.76 7.17 -10.80
N TYR A 439 -2.03 8.21 -10.00
CA TYR A 439 -2.86 9.35 -10.45
C TYR A 439 -2.37 9.96 -11.77
N GLY A 440 -1.06 10.08 -12.00
CA GLY A 440 -0.52 10.53 -13.29
C GLY A 440 -0.85 9.55 -14.43
N GLY A 441 -1.01 8.27 -14.12
CA GLY A 441 -1.50 7.24 -15.04
C GLY A 441 -2.99 7.41 -15.32
N TYR A 442 -3.80 7.76 -14.32
CA TYR A 442 -5.18 8.19 -14.51
C TYR A 442 -5.26 9.45 -15.38
N ALA A 443 -4.47 10.49 -15.08
CA ALA A 443 -4.42 11.74 -15.85
C ALA A 443 -3.98 11.50 -17.30
N THR A 444 -3.11 10.51 -17.53
CA THR A 444 -2.78 10.02 -18.88
C THR A 444 -4.02 9.48 -19.59
N LEU A 445 -4.75 8.56 -18.95
CA LEU A 445 -5.98 7.98 -19.52
C LEU A 445 -7.08 9.04 -19.71
N ALA A 446 -7.27 9.94 -18.73
CA ALA A 446 -8.21 11.06 -18.78
C ALA A 446 -7.86 12.03 -19.90
N GLY A 447 -6.58 12.37 -20.09
CA GLY A 447 -6.12 13.19 -21.20
C GLY A 447 -6.45 12.59 -22.55
N LEU A 448 -6.25 11.28 -22.72
CA LEU A 448 -6.62 10.58 -23.95
C LEU A 448 -8.14 10.47 -24.17
N ALA A 449 -8.93 10.34 -23.09
CA ALA A 449 -10.36 10.10 -23.18
C ALA A 449 -11.20 11.39 -23.25
N PHE A 450 -10.81 12.44 -22.52
CA PHE A 450 -11.59 13.68 -22.35
C PHE A 450 -11.02 14.84 -23.18
N THR A 451 -9.73 14.82 -23.49
CA THR A 451 -9.07 15.79 -24.38
C THR A 451 -8.33 15.11 -25.54
N PRO A 452 -9.01 14.23 -26.32
CA PRO A 452 -8.36 13.32 -27.28
C PRO A 452 -7.60 14.02 -28.41
N ASP A 453 -7.91 15.29 -28.69
CA ASP A 453 -7.27 16.06 -29.76
C ASP A 453 -5.97 16.75 -29.33
N VAL A 454 -5.63 16.71 -28.03
CA VAL A 454 -4.40 17.31 -27.49
C VAL A 454 -3.20 16.37 -27.63
N TYR A 455 -3.41 15.06 -27.49
CA TYR A 455 -2.34 14.08 -27.35
C TYR A 455 -2.26 13.14 -28.55
N ALA A 456 -1.04 12.90 -29.03
CA ALA A 456 -0.73 11.96 -30.11
C ALA A 456 -0.31 10.57 -29.61
N ALA A 457 0.03 10.42 -28.32
CA ALA A 457 0.32 9.13 -27.67
C ALA A 457 0.22 9.22 -26.14
N GLY A 458 -0.08 8.12 -25.47
CA GLY A 458 -0.08 8.04 -24.00
C GLY A 458 0.64 6.80 -23.44
N VAL A 459 1.31 6.96 -22.31
CA VAL A 459 1.93 5.86 -21.53
C VAL A 459 1.39 5.89 -20.09
N SER A 460 0.45 4.99 -19.78
CA SER A 460 -0.16 4.90 -18.45
C SER A 460 0.52 3.82 -17.62
N ILE A 461 1.12 4.22 -16.50
CA ILE A 461 1.82 3.33 -15.57
C ILE A 461 0.98 3.17 -14.31
N VAL A 462 0.52 1.96 -14.02
CA VAL A 462 -0.34 1.62 -12.85
C VAL A 462 -1.47 2.63 -12.62
N GLY A 463 -2.11 3.07 -13.71
CA GLY A 463 -3.14 4.11 -13.70
C GLY A 463 -4.54 3.53 -13.51
N PRO A 464 -5.35 4.03 -12.56
CA PRO A 464 -6.73 3.59 -12.45
C PRO A 464 -7.52 4.09 -13.65
N SER A 465 -8.34 3.22 -14.24
CA SER A 465 -9.17 3.56 -15.40
C SER A 465 -10.65 3.69 -15.05
N ASN A 466 -11.06 3.20 -13.88
CA ASN A 466 -12.40 3.35 -13.34
C ASN A 466 -12.36 3.67 -11.83
N LEU A 467 -12.88 4.84 -11.48
CA LEU A 467 -12.80 5.38 -10.13
C LEU A 467 -13.69 4.59 -9.14
N ILE A 468 -14.72 3.89 -9.62
CA ILE A 468 -15.60 3.08 -8.78
C ILE A 468 -14.90 1.79 -8.36
N THR A 469 -14.30 1.08 -9.31
CA THR A 469 -13.57 -0.16 -9.03
C THR A 469 -12.31 0.10 -8.21
N LEU A 470 -11.62 1.23 -8.43
CA LEU A 470 -10.55 1.72 -7.56
C LEU A 470 -11.01 1.83 -6.09
N LEU A 471 -12.12 2.53 -5.82
CA LEU A 471 -12.64 2.69 -4.46
C LEU A 471 -13.04 1.37 -3.80
N ASN A 472 -13.54 0.43 -4.61
CA ASN A 472 -13.91 -0.91 -4.14
C ASN A 472 -12.68 -1.78 -3.84
N SER A 473 -11.52 -1.46 -4.41
CA SER A 473 -10.32 -2.29 -4.32
C SER A 473 -9.21 -1.70 -3.43
N ILE A 474 -9.43 -0.56 -2.78
CA ILE A 474 -8.40 0.02 -1.91
C ILE A 474 -7.98 -0.99 -0.82
N PRO A 475 -6.69 -1.09 -0.50
CA PRO A 475 -6.23 -2.06 0.47
C PRO A 475 -6.77 -1.71 1.86
N PRO A 476 -7.02 -2.68 2.75
CA PRO A 476 -7.64 -2.42 4.05
C PRO A 476 -6.91 -1.35 4.89
N TYR A 477 -5.58 -1.33 4.86
CA TYR A 477 -4.76 -0.33 5.58
C TYR A 477 -4.89 1.11 5.05
N TRP A 478 -5.66 1.32 3.96
CA TRP A 478 -6.07 2.63 3.45
C TRP A 478 -7.47 3.06 3.94
N GLU A 479 -8.08 2.35 4.89
CA GLU A 479 -9.43 2.69 5.36
C GLU A 479 -9.51 4.12 5.94
N SER A 480 -8.43 4.61 6.57
CA SER A 480 -8.34 6.00 7.06
C SER A 480 -8.44 7.04 5.95
N ILE A 481 -8.00 6.74 4.73
CA ILE A 481 -8.04 7.67 3.61
C ILE A 481 -9.27 7.48 2.72
N ARG A 482 -10.10 6.45 2.96
CA ARG A 482 -11.34 6.21 2.19
C ARG A 482 -12.26 7.43 2.22
N THR A 483 -12.46 8.03 3.38
CA THR A 483 -13.32 9.22 3.49
C THR A 483 -12.70 10.41 2.77
N ILE A 484 -11.37 10.55 2.80
CA ILE A 484 -10.67 11.59 2.02
C ILE A 484 -10.96 11.42 0.52
N PHE A 485 -10.91 10.20 -0.01
CA PHE A 485 -11.33 9.95 -1.40
C PHE A 485 -12.81 10.28 -1.64
N ASN A 486 -13.73 9.91 -0.74
CA ASN A 486 -15.15 10.22 -0.93
C ASN A 486 -15.40 11.74 -0.99
N GLU A 487 -14.73 12.51 -0.15
CA GLU A 487 -14.91 13.97 -0.06
C GLU A 487 -14.18 14.73 -1.20
N ARG A 488 -13.03 14.21 -1.65
CA ARG A 488 -12.16 14.89 -2.61
C ARG A 488 -12.20 14.34 -4.04
N MET A 489 -12.69 13.14 -4.26
CA MET A 489 -12.82 12.51 -5.60
C MET A 489 -14.28 12.26 -5.97
N GLY A 490 -15.10 11.85 -5.01
CA GLY A 490 -16.53 11.61 -5.18
C GLY A 490 -17.03 10.44 -4.34
N ASN A 491 -18.24 10.54 -3.80
CA ASN A 491 -18.80 9.54 -2.90
C ASN A 491 -19.69 8.53 -3.65
N PRO A 492 -19.29 7.24 -3.78
CA PRO A 492 -20.06 6.23 -4.52
C PRO A 492 -21.37 5.84 -3.82
N LYS A 493 -21.58 6.25 -2.56
CA LYS A 493 -22.81 5.98 -1.81
C LYS A 493 -23.94 6.95 -2.13
N THR A 494 -23.68 8.02 -2.88
CA THR A 494 -24.70 8.98 -3.32
C THR A 494 -24.92 8.88 -4.83
N ALA A 495 -26.15 9.11 -5.29
CA ALA A 495 -26.45 9.05 -6.73
C ALA A 495 -25.62 10.07 -7.53
N ALA A 496 -25.47 11.29 -7.00
CA ALA A 496 -24.66 12.34 -7.63
C ALA A 496 -23.17 11.99 -7.67
N GLY A 497 -22.62 11.48 -6.58
CA GLY A 497 -21.22 11.07 -6.52
C GLY A 497 -20.94 9.86 -7.41
N LEU A 498 -21.84 8.88 -7.47
CA LEU A 498 -21.75 7.75 -8.39
C LEU A 498 -21.76 8.23 -9.86
N ALA A 499 -22.70 9.10 -10.24
CA ALA A 499 -22.76 9.66 -11.59
C ALA A 499 -21.51 10.47 -11.95
N GLN A 500 -20.94 11.20 -10.99
CA GLN A 500 -19.67 11.90 -11.15
C GLN A 500 -18.51 10.93 -11.40
N LEU A 501 -18.34 9.92 -10.54
CA LEU A 501 -17.28 8.91 -10.69
C LEU A 501 -17.40 8.17 -12.03
N GLN A 502 -18.63 7.89 -12.48
CA GLN A 502 -18.88 7.29 -13.81
C GLN A 502 -18.41 8.22 -14.93
N ARG A 503 -18.78 9.51 -14.89
CA ARG A 503 -18.36 10.51 -15.89
C ARG A 503 -16.85 10.69 -15.92
N GLN A 504 -16.22 10.73 -14.76
CA GLN A 504 -14.79 10.97 -14.56
C GLN A 504 -13.92 9.71 -14.73
N SER A 505 -14.51 8.55 -15.04
CA SER A 505 -13.78 7.30 -15.31
C SER A 505 -13.40 7.19 -16.79
N PRO A 506 -12.10 7.22 -17.16
CA PRO A 506 -11.65 7.13 -18.54
C PRO A 506 -12.16 5.88 -19.27
N LEU A 507 -12.33 4.75 -18.57
CA LEU A 507 -12.89 3.52 -19.12
C LEU A 507 -14.26 3.75 -19.80
N ASN A 508 -15.14 4.53 -19.17
CA ASN A 508 -16.47 4.81 -19.70
C ASN A 508 -16.45 5.75 -20.91
N SER A 509 -15.29 6.34 -21.22
CA SER A 509 -15.05 7.18 -22.39
C SER A 509 -13.97 6.58 -23.32
N ALA A 510 -13.65 5.29 -23.21
CA ALA A 510 -12.65 4.63 -24.06
C ALA A 510 -12.95 4.79 -25.56
N ALA A 511 -14.24 4.87 -25.93
CA ALA A 511 -14.68 5.11 -27.30
C ALA A 511 -14.29 6.50 -27.86
N LYS A 512 -13.83 7.44 -27.02
CA LYS A 512 -13.35 8.76 -27.44
C LYS A 512 -11.83 8.83 -27.65
N ILE A 513 -11.08 7.83 -27.18
CA ILE A 513 -9.62 7.80 -27.31
C ILE A 513 -9.24 7.75 -28.80
N LYS A 514 -8.39 8.67 -29.25
CA LYS A 514 -7.93 8.80 -30.65
C LYS A 514 -6.44 8.54 -30.85
N ALA A 515 -5.68 8.41 -29.76
CA ALA A 515 -4.24 8.20 -29.78
C ALA A 515 -3.85 6.84 -29.17
N PRO A 516 -2.81 6.19 -29.68
CA PRO A 516 -2.32 4.91 -29.18
C PRO A 516 -1.92 5.01 -27.71
N LEU A 517 -2.09 3.90 -27.00
CA LEU A 517 -1.83 3.77 -25.56
C LEU A 517 -0.87 2.60 -25.28
N LEU A 518 0.18 2.86 -24.50
CA LEU A 518 0.95 1.84 -23.80
C LEU A 518 0.51 1.77 -22.34
N VAL A 519 0.09 0.58 -21.89
CA VAL A 519 -0.30 0.31 -20.50
C VAL A 519 0.81 -0.49 -19.82
N VAL A 520 1.17 -0.10 -18.59
CA VAL A 520 2.21 -0.74 -17.78
C VAL A 520 1.63 -1.09 -16.41
N GLN A 521 1.69 -2.36 -16.01
CA GLN A 521 1.12 -2.84 -14.75
C GLN A 521 2.04 -3.81 -14.01
N GLY A 522 2.08 -3.73 -12.67
CA GLY A 522 2.60 -4.81 -11.83
C GLY A 522 1.48 -5.74 -11.37
N ALA A 523 1.71 -7.05 -11.41
CA ALA A 523 0.68 -8.04 -11.08
C ALA A 523 0.29 -8.03 -9.60
N ASN A 524 1.19 -7.62 -8.71
CA ASN A 524 1.00 -7.63 -7.25
C ASN A 524 0.63 -6.25 -6.69
N ASP A 525 0.17 -5.32 -7.54
CA ASP A 525 -0.17 -3.95 -7.12
C ASP A 525 -1.39 -3.95 -6.19
N PRO A 526 -1.23 -3.57 -4.90
CA PRO A 526 -2.34 -3.58 -3.94
C PRO A 526 -3.12 -2.27 -3.94
N ARG A 527 -2.66 -1.24 -4.66
CA ARG A 527 -3.26 0.10 -4.66
C ARG A 527 -4.15 0.30 -5.88
N VAL A 528 -3.60 0.01 -7.06
CA VAL A 528 -4.30 0.06 -8.35
C VAL A 528 -4.22 -1.34 -8.94
N ASN A 529 -5.22 -2.15 -8.58
CA ASN A 529 -5.22 -3.57 -8.91
C ASN A 529 -5.09 -3.78 -10.42
N ARG A 530 -4.45 -4.90 -10.81
CA ARG A 530 -4.24 -5.30 -12.21
C ARG A 530 -5.46 -5.13 -13.12
N ALA A 531 -6.65 -5.39 -12.60
CA ALA A 531 -7.92 -5.23 -13.31
C ALA A 531 -8.13 -3.83 -13.89
N GLU A 532 -7.62 -2.78 -13.24
CA GLU A 532 -7.71 -1.39 -13.72
C GLU A 532 -7.00 -1.19 -15.06
N SER A 533 -5.83 -1.81 -15.23
CA SER A 533 -5.11 -1.78 -16.50
C SER A 533 -5.77 -2.69 -17.54
N GLU A 534 -6.20 -3.89 -17.14
CA GLU A 534 -6.77 -4.87 -18.08
C GLU A 534 -8.11 -4.43 -18.68
N GLN A 535 -8.98 -3.77 -17.90
CA GLN A 535 -10.29 -3.33 -18.40
C GLN A 535 -10.16 -2.29 -19.53
N ILE A 536 -9.20 -1.36 -19.45
CA ILE A 536 -8.99 -0.39 -20.52
C ILE A 536 -8.29 -1.01 -21.74
N VAL A 537 -7.37 -1.96 -21.53
CA VAL A 537 -6.75 -2.75 -22.61
C VAL A 537 -7.83 -3.53 -23.38
N ILE A 538 -8.74 -4.19 -22.68
CA ILE A 538 -9.87 -4.91 -23.26
C ILE A 538 -10.80 -3.95 -24.02
N ALA A 539 -11.17 -2.80 -23.43
CA ALA A 539 -12.04 -1.83 -24.08
C ALA A 539 -11.47 -1.30 -25.40
N LEU A 540 -10.17 -1.00 -25.46
CA LEU A 540 -9.51 -0.55 -26.69
C LEU A 540 -9.36 -1.68 -27.71
N ARG A 541 -8.98 -2.88 -27.26
CA ARG A 541 -8.88 -4.06 -28.12
C ARG A 541 -10.21 -4.40 -28.77
N ASP A 542 -11.30 -4.46 -28.00
CA ASP A 542 -12.62 -4.87 -28.50
C ASP A 542 -13.19 -3.86 -29.51
N ARG A 543 -12.74 -2.59 -29.43
CA ARG A 543 -13.01 -1.55 -30.44
C ARG A 543 -12.10 -1.66 -31.68
N GLY A 544 -11.12 -2.56 -31.69
CA GLY A 544 -10.11 -2.68 -32.74
C GLY A 544 -9.09 -1.52 -32.75
N PHE A 545 -8.85 -0.87 -31.60
CA PHE A 545 -7.96 0.28 -31.49
C PHE A 545 -6.57 -0.10 -30.93
N PRO A 546 -5.47 0.51 -31.41
CA PRO A 546 -4.12 0.17 -30.96
C PRO A 546 -3.90 0.37 -29.45
N VAL A 547 -3.51 -0.70 -28.78
CA VAL A 547 -3.07 -0.70 -27.38
C VAL A 547 -1.91 -1.68 -27.22
N GLU A 548 -0.86 -1.27 -26.51
CA GLU A 548 0.27 -2.12 -26.11
C GLU A 548 0.20 -2.34 -24.59
N TYR A 549 0.56 -3.53 -24.12
CA TYR A 549 0.46 -3.88 -22.70
C TYR A 549 1.72 -4.61 -22.22
N ILE A 550 2.32 -4.12 -21.14
CA ILE A 550 3.36 -4.84 -20.40
C ILE A 550 2.91 -5.09 -18.96
N LEU A 551 3.07 -6.34 -18.50
CA LEU A 551 2.70 -6.80 -17.17
C LEU A 551 3.91 -7.48 -16.51
N ALA A 552 4.36 -6.96 -15.37
CA ALA A 552 5.40 -7.61 -14.58
C ALA A 552 4.80 -8.51 -13.49
N PRO A 553 4.98 -9.85 -13.55
CA PRO A 553 4.41 -10.78 -12.57
C PRO A 553 5.04 -10.66 -11.17
N ASP A 554 6.17 -9.97 -11.06
CA ASP A 554 6.99 -9.83 -9.85
C ASP A 554 7.20 -8.37 -9.43
N GLU A 555 6.27 -7.50 -9.80
CA GLU A 555 6.19 -6.10 -9.38
C GLU A 555 4.78 -5.78 -8.86
N GLY A 556 4.68 -4.68 -8.12
CA GLY A 556 3.43 -4.12 -7.64
C GLY A 556 3.18 -2.73 -8.21
N HIS A 557 3.04 -1.73 -7.33
CA HIS A 557 2.75 -0.33 -7.72
C HIS A 557 3.94 0.41 -8.37
N GLY A 558 4.40 -0.10 -9.51
CA GLY A 558 5.56 0.37 -10.26
C GLY A 558 6.71 -0.65 -10.32
N PHE A 559 7.63 -0.48 -11.27
CA PHE A 559 8.71 -1.43 -11.51
C PHE A 559 10.00 -1.02 -10.80
N ALA A 560 10.31 -1.70 -9.69
CA ALA A 560 11.51 -1.40 -8.92
C ALA A 560 12.70 -2.33 -9.23
N ARG A 561 12.48 -3.54 -9.77
CA ARG A 561 13.57 -4.41 -10.25
C ARG A 561 14.27 -3.69 -11.41
N PRO A 562 15.62 -3.55 -11.38
CA PRO A 562 16.33 -2.82 -12.43
C PRO A 562 16.05 -3.33 -13.84
N ILE A 563 15.96 -4.65 -14.05
CA ILE A 563 15.69 -5.22 -15.37
C ILE A 563 14.27 -4.92 -15.87
N ASN A 564 13.25 -5.00 -15.00
CA ASN A 564 11.89 -4.64 -15.36
C ASN A 564 11.78 -3.15 -15.66
N ASN A 565 12.44 -2.30 -14.85
CA ASN A 565 12.48 -0.86 -15.05
C ASN A 565 13.12 -0.49 -16.40
N LEU A 566 14.22 -1.15 -16.78
CA LEU A 566 14.83 -1.00 -18.10
C LEU A 566 13.89 -1.42 -19.23
N VAL A 567 13.17 -2.54 -19.09
CA VAL A 567 12.16 -2.97 -20.07
C VAL A 567 11.06 -1.93 -20.22
N LEU A 568 10.50 -1.42 -19.12
CA LEU A 568 9.48 -0.37 -19.15
C LEU A 568 9.95 0.83 -19.96
N PHE A 569 11.12 1.39 -19.64
CA PHE A 569 11.57 2.60 -20.32
C PHE A 569 12.05 2.34 -21.74
N ALA A 570 12.60 1.16 -22.06
CA ALA A 570 12.92 0.76 -23.43
C ALA A 570 11.65 0.62 -24.30
N THR A 571 10.58 0.04 -23.75
CA THR A 571 9.28 -0.03 -24.44
C THR A 571 8.67 1.36 -24.60
N ALA A 572 8.65 2.16 -23.53
CA ALA A 572 8.07 3.50 -23.54
C ALA A 572 8.81 4.44 -24.50
N GLU A 573 10.14 4.44 -24.55
CA GLU A 573 10.87 5.31 -25.47
C GLU A 573 10.67 4.92 -26.93
N LYS A 574 10.61 3.62 -27.24
CA LYS A 574 10.36 3.15 -28.61
C LYS A 574 8.94 3.51 -29.04
N PHE A 575 7.98 3.35 -28.14
CA PHE A 575 6.59 3.73 -28.34
C PHE A 575 6.44 5.24 -28.59
N LEU A 576 7.04 6.08 -27.73
CA LEU A 576 7.03 7.54 -27.89
C LEU A 576 7.75 7.97 -29.17
N ALA A 577 8.90 7.38 -29.50
CA ALA A 577 9.64 7.70 -30.71
C ALA A 577 8.85 7.38 -31.99
N LYS A 578 8.11 6.27 -31.99
CA LYS A 578 7.23 5.88 -33.10
C LYS A 578 6.10 6.90 -33.35
N HIS A 579 5.55 7.49 -32.30
CA HIS A 579 4.35 8.33 -32.39
C HIS A 579 4.61 9.83 -32.34
N LEU A 580 5.71 10.26 -31.72
CA LEU A 580 6.08 11.67 -31.54
C LEU A 580 7.38 12.04 -32.27
N GLY A 581 8.09 11.07 -32.84
CA GLY A 581 9.49 11.25 -33.25
C GLY A 581 10.43 11.32 -32.04
N GLY A 582 11.70 11.65 -32.27
CA GLY A 582 12.74 11.65 -31.23
C GLY A 582 13.72 10.49 -31.38
N ARG A 583 14.68 10.40 -30.45
CA ARG A 583 15.67 9.31 -30.41
C ARG A 583 15.19 8.19 -29.52
N TYR A 584 15.55 6.96 -29.85
CA TYR A 584 15.41 5.81 -28.96
C TYR A 584 16.61 4.87 -29.14
N GLU A 585 16.84 3.98 -28.19
CA GLU A 585 17.93 3.01 -28.28
C GLU A 585 17.56 1.89 -29.25
N GLN A 586 18.35 1.72 -30.32
CA GLN A 586 18.03 0.74 -31.37
C GLN A 586 18.41 -0.69 -30.95
N SER A 587 19.41 -0.82 -30.08
CA SER A 587 19.95 -2.11 -29.66
C SER A 587 19.75 -2.34 -28.18
N LEU A 588 19.08 -3.43 -27.83
CA LEU A 588 18.90 -3.84 -26.43
C LEU A 588 19.83 -5.02 -26.14
N THR A 589 20.28 -5.13 -24.89
CA THR A 589 21.05 -6.30 -24.48
C THR A 589 20.17 -7.56 -24.56
N PRO A 590 20.76 -8.76 -24.70
CA PRO A 590 19.99 -10.01 -24.71
C PRO A 590 19.08 -10.16 -23.49
N ALA A 591 19.58 -9.79 -22.29
CA ALA A 591 18.82 -9.86 -21.05
C ALA A 591 17.58 -8.94 -21.03
N ILE A 592 17.69 -7.71 -21.57
CA ILE A 592 16.53 -6.81 -21.67
C ILE A 592 15.55 -7.36 -22.70
N THR A 593 16.03 -7.86 -23.84
CA THR A 593 15.18 -8.41 -24.92
C THR A 593 14.39 -9.63 -24.45
N GLU A 594 15.06 -10.59 -23.81
CA GLU A 594 14.43 -11.78 -23.23
C GLU A 594 13.40 -11.38 -22.16
N ARG A 595 13.78 -10.47 -21.26
CA ARG A 595 12.86 -10.02 -20.23
C ARG A 595 11.65 -9.28 -20.82
N MET A 596 11.85 -8.46 -21.85
CA MET A 596 10.79 -7.75 -22.55
C MET A 596 9.78 -8.72 -23.17
N ALA A 597 10.24 -9.82 -23.77
CA ALA A 597 9.36 -10.85 -24.31
C ALA A 597 8.48 -11.50 -23.23
N VAL A 598 9.01 -11.70 -22.01
CA VAL A 598 8.23 -12.21 -20.87
C VAL A 598 7.20 -11.20 -20.37
N LEU A 599 7.53 -9.91 -20.35
CA LEU A 599 6.65 -8.87 -19.81
C LEU A 599 5.59 -8.41 -20.81
N THR A 600 5.81 -8.56 -22.11
CA THR A 600 4.89 -8.09 -23.15
C THR A 600 3.70 -9.03 -23.25
N ILE A 601 2.50 -8.50 -23.08
CA ILE A 601 1.25 -9.25 -23.15
C ILE A 601 0.54 -8.92 -24.44
N ASP A 602 0.13 -9.95 -25.20
CA ASP A 602 -0.78 -9.76 -26.33
C ASP A 602 -2.15 -9.30 -25.79
N PRO A 603 -2.64 -8.09 -26.13
CA PRO A 603 -3.96 -7.63 -25.72
C PRO A 603 -5.07 -8.64 -26.01
N LYS A 604 -4.94 -9.46 -27.08
CA LYS A 604 -5.91 -10.51 -27.45
C LYS A 604 -6.06 -11.60 -26.39
N THR A 605 -5.04 -11.84 -25.58
CA THR A 605 -5.08 -12.86 -24.52
C THR A 605 -5.59 -12.31 -23.20
N VAL A 606 -5.77 -10.99 -23.08
CA VAL A 606 -6.18 -10.35 -21.83
C VAL A 606 -7.66 -10.62 -21.57
N VAL A 607 -7.96 -11.24 -20.44
CA VAL A 607 -9.33 -11.44 -19.96
C VAL A 607 -9.38 -10.94 -18.53
N LEU A 608 -10.48 -10.28 -18.15
CA LEU A 608 -10.71 -9.99 -16.74
C LEU A 608 -10.87 -11.32 -16.00
N ALA A 609 -10.14 -11.48 -14.91
CA ALA A 609 -10.44 -12.56 -13.98
C ALA A 609 -11.92 -12.46 -13.61
N LYS A 610 -12.70 -13.50 -13.89
CA LYS A 610 -14.13 -13.51 -13.54
C LYS A 610 -14.23 -13.26 -12.04
N LYS A 611 -14.95 -12.22 -11.65
CA LYS A 611 -15.44 -12.09 -10.28
C LYS A 611 -16.20 -13.39 -10.00
N VAL A 612 -15.80 -14.13 -8.98
CA VAL A 612 -16.47 -15.36 -8.61
C VAL A 612 -17.84 -14.96 -8.06
N GLU A 613 -18.83 -14.88 -8.94
CA GLU A 613 -20.21 -14.61 -8.56
C GLU A 613 -20.74 -15.81 -7.80
N VAL A 614 -21.07 -15.62 -6.52
CA VAL A 614 -21.79 -16.63 -5.77
C VAL A 614 -23.26 -16.56 -6.17
N SER A 615 -23.72 -17.53 -6.95
CA SER A 615 -25.13 -17.64 -7.35
C SER A 615 -26.04 -17.57 -6.12
N SER A 616 -27.23 -16.97 -6.22
CA SER A 616 -28.21 -16.95 -5.11
C SER A 616 -28.64 -18.34 -4.64
N GLY A 617 -28.53 -19.35 -5.51
CA GLY A 617 -28.75 -20.77 -5.20
C GLY A 617 -27.54 -21.44 -4.55
N ALA A 618 -27.80 -22.45 -3.73
CA ALA A 618 -26.78 -23.31 -3.14
C ALA A 618 -26.36 -24.44 -4.11
N PRO A 619 -25.15 -25.01 -3.93
CA PRO A 619 -24.74 -26.22 -4.64
C PRO A 619 -25.74 -27.37 -4.46
N LYS A 620 -25.89 -28.23 -5.46
CA LYS A 620 -26.78 -29.40 -5.40
C LYS A 620 -26.02 -30.65 -4.94
N PRO A 621 -26.32 -31.20 -3.75
CA PRO A 621 -25.76 -32.48 -3.31
C PRO A 621 -26.19 -33.62 -4.25
N THR A 622 -25.34 -34.64 -4.35
CA THR A 622 -25.64 -35.90 -5.05
C THR A 622 -25.81 -37.09 -4.11
N ALA A 623 -25.61 -36.87 -2.81
CA ALA A 623 -25.81 -37.84 -1.76
C ALA A 623 -26.54 -37.17 -0.58
N GLY A 624 -27.12 -37.99 0.30
CA GLY A 624 -27.62 -37.53 1.60
C GLY A 624 -26.56 -37.73 2.69
N LEU A 625 -26.79 -37.11 3.86
CA LEU A 625 -26.02 -37.44 5.07
C LEU A 625 -26.37 -38.86 5.54
N ARG A 626 -25.50 -39.46 6.34
CA ARG A 626 -25.70 -40.80 6.90
C ARG A 626 -25.84 -40.69 8.42
N PRO A 627 -26.84 -41.35 9.03
CA PRO A 627 -26.95 -41.36 10.48
C PRO A 627 -25.77 -42.13 11.08
N GLY A 628 -25.24 -41.64 12.19
CA GLY A 628 -24.09 -42.25 12.85
C GLY A 628 -23.33 -41.27 13.72
N THR A 629 -22.34 -41.80 14.44
CA THR A 629 -21.43 -41.01 15.27
C THR A 629 -20.01 -41.25 14.77
N ALA A 630 -19.29 -40.16 14.49
CA ALA A 630 -17.88 -40.17 14.12
C ALA A 630 -17.07 -39.42 15.18
N THR A 631 -15.91 -39.95 15.54
CA THR A 631 -14.98 -39.28 16.47
C THR A 631 -13.68 -38.93 15.78
N TYR A 632 -13.15 -37.75 16.10
CA TYR A 632 -11.91 -37.24 15.55
C TYR A 632 -10.98 -36.80 16.67
N LYS A 633 -9.69 -37.05 16.46
CA LYS A 633 -8.62 -36.48 17.27
C LYS A 633 -7.96 -35.37 16.50
N GLY A 634 -7.78 -34.24 17.15
CA GLY A 634 -7.24 -33.07 16.51
C GLY A 634 -6.28 -32.28 17.38
N THR A 635 -5.73 -31.24 16.77
CA THR A 635 -4.89 -30.26 17.45
C THR A 635 -5.20 -28.86 16.93
N LEU A 636 -5.13 -27.88 17.83
CA LEU A 636 -5.13 -26.46 17.51
C LEU A 636 -3.73 -25.92 17.78
N ALA A 637 -3.00 -25.62 16.71
CA ALA A 637 -1.67 -25.02 16.79
C ALA A 637 -1.78 -23.49 16.68
N ALA A 638 -1.50 -22.78 17.77
CA ALA A 638 -1.56 -21.32 17.83
C ALA A 638 -0.38 -20.78 18.66
N GLN A 639 0.30 -19.75 18.16
CA GLN A 639 1.34 -19.01 18.90
C GLN A 639 2.43 -19.89 19.56
N GLY A 640 2.83 -20.98 18.89
CA GLY A 640 3.86 -21.91 19.39
C GLY A 640 3.35 -22.93 20.43
N GLN A 641 2.06 -22.91 20.76
CA GLN A 641 1.39 -23.92 21.58
C GLN A 641 0.54 -24.84 20.71
N THR A 642 0.36 -26.08 21.16
CA THR A 642 -0.52 -27.06 20.52
C THR A 642 -1.51 -27.59 21.54
N ILE A 643 -2.79 -27.32 21.31
CA ILE A 643 -3.87 -27.70 22.20
C ILE A 643 -4.56 -28.93 21.59
N PRO A 644 -4.60 -30.08 22.30
CA PRO A 644 -5.34 -31.24 21.82
C PRO A 644 -6.84 -30.96 21.81
N MET A 645 -7.55 -31.51 20.83
CA MET A 645 -9.02 -31.47 20.75
C MET A 645 -9.56 -32.87 20.45
N ASP A 646 -10.64 -33.24 21.13
CA ASP A 646 -11.44 -34.41 20.79
C ASP A 646 -12.78 -33.93 20.26
N ILE A 647 -13.14 -34.34 19.04
CA ILE A 647 -14.38 -33.92 18.38
C ILE A 647 -15.27 -35.14 18.23
N THR A 648 -16.50 -35.05 18.73
CA THR A 648 -17.55 -36.06 18.50
C THR A 648 -18.65 -35.44 17.67
N ARG A 649 -18.88 -35.99 16.47
CA ARG A 649 -19.98 -35.60 15.59
C ARG A 649 -21.04 -36.69 15.59
N THR A 650 -22.31 -36.34 15.78
CA THR A 650 -23.44 -37.25 15.62
C THR A 650 -24.44 -36.71 14.63
N VAL A 651 -24.77 -37.50 13.62
CA VAL A 651 -25.82 -37.21 12.64
C VAL A 651 -27.04 -38.06 12.99
N LYS A 652 -28.17 -37.40 13.26
CA LYS A 652 -29.44 -38.06 13.53
C LYS A 652 -30.42 -37.82 12.39
N ASP A 653 -31.04 -38.91 11.96
CA ASP A 653 -32.18 -38.87 11.06
C ASP A 653 -33.42 -38.43 11.86
N THR A 654 -34.01 -37.30 11.49
CA THR A 654 -35.31 -36.83 12.01
C THR A 654 -36.30 -36.63 10.85
N ALA A 655 -37.59 -36.58 11.14
CA ALA A 655 -38.61 -36.44 10.09
C ALA A 655 -38.42 -35.14 9.28
N GLY A 656 -37.96 -35.26 8.03
CA GLY A 656 -37.73 -34.13 7.10
C GLY A 656 -36.40 -33.38 7.25
N THR A 657 -35.64 -33.60 8.32
CA THR A 657 -34.35 -32.92 8.58
C THR A 657 -33.26 -33.88 9.08
N TRP A 658 -32.01 -33.47 8.96
CA TRP A 658 -30.88 -34.01 9.71
C TRP A 658 -30.62 -33.11 10.90
N VAL A 659 -30.46 -33.68 12.09
CA VAL A 659 -29.93 -32.96 13.25
C VAL A 659 -28.50 -33.43 13.45
N VAL A 660 -27.55 -32.52 13.28
CA VAL A 660 -26.13 -32.79 13.45
C VAL A 660 -25.62 -32.08 14.69
N THR A 661 -25.06 -32.83 15.63
CA THR A 661 -24.41 -32.27 16.82
C THR A 661 -22.90 -32.51 16.75
N GLU A 662 -22.13 -31.48 17.06
CA GLU A 662 -20.69 -31.53 17.22
C GLU A 662 -20.30 -31.06 18.62
N ALA A 663 -19.66 -31.94 19.38
CA ALA A 663 -19.05 -31.62 20.66
C ALA A 663 -17.53 -31.61 20.49
N THR A 664 -16.91 -30.45 20.71
CA THR A 664 -15.44 -30.30 20.68
C THR A 664 -14.93 -30.08 22.11
N ALA A 665 -14.23 -31.07 22.64
CA ALA A 665 -13.60 -31.01 23.96
C ALA A 665 -12.15 -30.53 23.85
N MET A 666 -11.79 -29.54 24.67
CA MET A 666 -10.44 -28.97 24.82
C MET A 666 -10.09 -28.92 26.33
N PRO A 667 -8.80 -28.79 26.73
CA PRO A 667 -8.34 -28.96 28.11
C PRO A 667 -9.01 -28.11 29.21
N MET A 668 -9.83 -27.11 28.87
CA MET A 668 -10.57 -26.25 29.83
C MET A 668 -11.97 -25.84 29.34
N MET A 669 -12.47 -26.42 28.24
CA MET A 669 -13.73 -25.99 27.62
C MET A 669 -14.30 -27.08 26.71
N THR A 670 -15.62 -27.20 26.70
CA THR A 670 -16.35 -27.94 25.66
C THR A 670 -17.23 -26.97 24.88
N VAL A 671 -17.15 -27.05 23.55
CA VAL A 671 -18.04 -26.33 22.64
C VAL A 671 -19.03 -27.32 22.05
N ASN A 672 -20.32 -27.02 22.18
CA ASN A 672 -21.38 -27.81 21.55
C ASN A 672 -22.03 -26.98 20.46
N ASP A 673 -22.10 -27.53 19.25
CA ASP A 673 -22.76 -26.92 18.10
C ASP A 673 -23.79 -27.91 17.56
N GLU A 674 -25.02 -27.45 17.37
CA GLU A 674 -26.11 -28.22 16.81
C GLU A 674 -26.65 -27.51 15.58
N ALA A 675 -26.75 -28.24 14.47
CA ALA A 675 -27.29 -27.76 13.21
C ALA A 675 -28.48 -28.61 12.78
N THR A 676 -29.58 -27.93 12.42
CA THR A 676 -30.70 -28.58 11.73
C THR A 676 -30.57 -28.33 10.24
N ILE A 677 -30.49 -29.39 9.45
CA ILE A 677 -30.20 -29.36 8.02
C ILE A 677 -31.36 -30.02 7.26
N ASP A 678 -31.81 -29.40 6.17
CA ASP A 678 -32.87 -29.93 5.31
C ASP A 678 -32.43 -31.22 4.58
N LYS A 679 -33.22 -32.30 4.60
CA LYS A 679 -32.78 -33.58 3.99
C LYS A 679 -32.63 -33.54 2.47
N GLY A 680 -33.47 -32.79 1.78
CA GLY A 680 -33.49 -32.78 0.32
C GLY A 680 -32.42 -31.86 -0.27
N THR A 681 -32.26 -30.68 0.32
CA THR A 681 -31.38 -29.62 -0.18
C THR A 681 -30.04 -29.54 0.55
N LEU A 682 -29.93 -30.15 1.74
CA LEU A 682 -28.83 -29.97 2.70
C LEU A 682 -28.55 -28.51 3.09
N LEU A 683 -29.57 -27.65 3.00
CA LEU A 683 -29.51 -26.27 3.48
C LEU A 683 -29.62 -26.21 5.00
N LEU A 684 -28.85 -25.32 5.61
CA LEU A 684 -28.92 -25.06 7.05
C LEU A 684 -30.23 -24.32 7.37
N ARG A 685 -31.00 -24.84 8.33
CA ARG A 685 -32.29 -24.29 8.78
C ARG A 685 -32.17 -23.56 10.12
N SER A 686 -31.38 -24.10 11.03
CA SER A 686 -31.12 -23.46 12.31
C SER A 686 -29.80 -23.94 12.89
N ARG A 687 -29.23 -23.15 13.79
CA ARG A 687 -28.02 -23.49 14.52
C ARG A 687 -28.13 -23.05 15.98
N VAL A 688 -27.67 -23.90 16.88
CA VAL A 688 -27.59 -23.66 18.32
C VAL A 688 -26.17 -23.92 18.79
N ILE A 689 -25.51 -22.92 19.35
CA ILE A 689 -24.13 -23.03 19.83
C ILE A 689 -24.09 -22.75 21.32
N HIS A 690 -23.48 -23.63 22.09
CA HIS A 690 -23.14 -23.43 23.49
C HIS A 690 -21.62 -23.43 23.66
N GLN A 691 -21.08 -22.30 24.11
CA GLN A 691 -19.65 -22.12 24.34
C GLN A 691 -19.42 -21.33 25.64
N GLY A 692 -19.11 -22.02 26.73
CA GLY A 692 -18.96 -21.40 28.04
C GLY A 692 -20.22 -20.61 28.43
N PRO A 693 -20.12 -19.32 28.78
CA PRO A 693 -21.28 -18.48 29.12
C PRO A 693 -22.05 -17.95 27.89
N ALA A 694 -21.62 -18.28 26.67
CA ALA A 694 -22.27 -17.85 25.45
C ALA A 694 -23.24 -18.91 24.92
N THR A 695 -24.45 -18.47 24.53
CA THR A 695 -25.43 -19.28 23.81
C THR A 695 -25.91 -18.51 22.59
N ILE A 696 -25.81 -19.12 21.41
CA ILE A 696 -26.30 -18.54 20.15
C ILE A 696 -27.42 -19.42 19.62
N VAL A 697 -28.56 -18.82 19.31
CA VAL A 697 -29.70 -19.50 18.68
C VAL A 697 -30.09 -18.69 17.45
N VAL A 698 -30.02 -19.30 16.27
CA VAL A 698 -30.30 -18.64 15.01
C VAL A 698 -31.08 -19.55 14.07
N ALA A 699 -32.08 -18.98 13.41
CA ALA A 699 -32.84 -19.62 12.34
C ALA A 699 -32.53 -18.95 11.01
N PHE A 700 -32.60 -19.74 9.94
CA PHE A 700 -32.32 -19.34 8.57
C PHE A 700 -33.53 -19.68 7.70
N ALA A 701 -34.21 -18.65 7.22
CA ALA A 701 -35.38 -18.76 6.35
C ALA A 701 -35.45 -17.56 5.41
N ASP A 702 -35.96 -17.75 4.19
CA ASP A 702 -36.17 -16.68 3.20
C ASP A 702 -34.94 -15.79 2.96
N ASN A 703 -33.75 -16.41 2.90
CA ASN A 703 -32.45 -15.73 2.77
C ASN A 703 -32.16 -14.74 3.90
N LYS A 704 -32.72 -14.94 5.10
CA LYS A 704 -32.46 -14.13 6.28
C LYS A 704 -31.98 -14.98 7.44
N ALA A 705 -31.11 -14.40 8.25
CA ALA A 705 -30.76 -14.92 9.57
C ALA A 705 -31.51 -14.14 10.63
N ALA A 706 -32.22 -14.83 11.51
CA ALA A 706 -32.95 -14.25 12.63
C ALA A 706 -32.70 -15.06 13.91
N GLY A 707 -32.34 -14.39 15.00
CA GLY A 707 -32.03 -15.09 16.24
C GLY A 707 -31.46 -14.17 17.31
N LYS A 708 -30.76 -14.78 18.27
CA LYS A 708 -30.09 -14.05 19.34
C LYS A 708 -28.82 -14.74 19.80
N MET A 709 -27.90 -13.93 20.30
CA MET A 709 -26.68 -14.33 20.96
C MET A 709 -26.73 -13.79 22.39
N THR A 710 -26.70 -14.69 23.36
CA THR A 710 -26.60 -14.36 24.79
C THR A 710 -25.16 -14.56 25.22
N MET A 711 -24.49 -13.52 25.72
CA MET A 711 -23.13 -13.61 26.27
C MET A 711 -23.12 -12.97 27.65
N ASN A 712 -22.66 -13.72 28.68
CA ASN A 712 -22.60 -13.23 30.06
C ASN A 712 -23.92 -12.62 30.57
N GLY A 713 -25.06 -13.18 30.14
CA GLY A 713 -26.41 -12.72 30.51
C GLY A 713 -26.92 -11.50 29.72
N GLN A 714 -26.17 -11.00 28.73
CA GLN A 714 -26.63 -9.93 27.83
C GLN A 714 -27.06 -10.49 26.48
N ASP A 715 -28.24 -10.12 26.03
CA ASP A 715 -28.80 -10.52 24.73
C ASP A 715 -28.43 -9.52 23.62
N ARG A 716 -27.92 -10.05 22.51
CA ARG A 716 -27.67 -9.32 21.26
C ARG A 716 -28.49 -9.95 20.12
N PRO A 717 -29.35 -9.20 19.42
CA PRO A 717 -30.13 -9.75 18.32
C PRO A 717 -29.25 -10.08 17.11
N ILE A 718 -29.61 -11.15 16.40
CA ILE A 718 -29.07 -11.52 15.09
C ILE A 718 -30.18 -11.23 14.07
N ALA A 719 -29.91 -10.32 13.14
CA ALA A 719 -30.84 -9.97 12.07
C ALA A 719 -30.02 -9.55 10.85
N ALA A 720 -29.98 -10.40 9.82
CA ALA A 720 -29.22 -10.12 8.60
C ALA A 720 -29.94 -10.64 7.35
N ASP A 721 -29.85 -9.87 6.27
CA ASP A 721 -30.15 -10.35 4.92
C ASP A 721 -28.90 -11.08 4.38
N LEU A 722 -29.10 -12.30 3.90
CA LEU A 722 -28.05 -13.20 3.46
C LEU A 722 -27.83 -13.12 1.94
N GLY A 723 -28.76 -12.51 1.21
CA GLY A 723 -28.71 -12.40 -0.26
C GLY A 723 -28.75 -13.74 -1.01
N GLY A 724 -29.00 -14.85 -0.30
CA GLY A 724 -29.05 -16.21 -0.84
C GLY A 724 -28.99 -17.26 0.26
N ALA A 725 -29.13 -18.53 -0.13
CA ALA A 725 -29.15 -19.65 0.81
C ALA A 725 -27.74 -19.94 1.38
N LEU A 726 -27.68 -20.30 2.67
CA LEU A 726 -26.45 -20.80 3.31
C LEU A 726 -26.28 -22.29 3.08
N PHE A 727 -25.04 -22.70 2.85
CA PHE A 727 -24.70 -24.09 2.58
C PHE A 727 -23.42 -24.45 3.32
N ALA A 728 -23.34 -25.68 3.82
CA ALA A 728 -22.16 -26.19 4.53
C ALA A 728 -21.61 -25.21 5.60
N ASP A 729 -22.41 -24.92 6.61
CA ASP A 729 -22.07 -24.03 7.73
C ASP A 729 -22.48 -24.68 9.07
N GLY A 730 -21.68 -24.47 10.12
CA GLY A 730 -21.86 -25.08 11.44
C GLY A 730 -21.63 -26.59 11.52
N ALA A 731 -22.22 -27.22 12.53
CA ALA A 731 -22.11 -28.66 12.75
C ALA A 731 -22.53 -29.46 11.49
N GLY A 732 -21.68 -30.39 11.05
CA GLY A 732 -21.94 -31.19 9.85
C GLY A 732 -21.62 -30.51 8.51
N ALA A 733 -21.08 -29.27 8.52
CA ALA A 733 -20.69 -28.56 7.30
C ALA A 733 -19.81 -29.40 6.36
N ASN A 734 -18.82 -30.10 6.92
CA ASN A 734 -17.90 -30.91 6.14
C ASN A 734 -18.59 -32.15 5.52
N ASP A 735 -19.63 -32.69 6.15
CA ASP A 735 -20.39 -33.82 5.59
C ASP A 735 -21.33 -33.36 4.47
N VAL A 736 -21.88 -32.15 4.60
CA VAL A 736 -22.64 -31.49 3.53
C VAL A 736 -21.74 -31.22 2.31
N VAL A 737 -20.48 -30.84 2.53
CA VAL A 737 -19.48 -30.77 1.45
C VAL A 737 -19.21 -32.15 0.83
N ALA A 738 -19.04 -33.18 1.65
CA ALA A 738 -18.80 -34.54 1.17
C ALA A 738 -19.98 -35.14 0.35
N ALA A 739 -21.18 -34.59 0.54
CA ALA A 739 -22.37 -34.95 -0.22
C ALA A 739 -22.42 -34.38 -1.65
N LEU A 740 -21.52 -33.45 -2.00
CA LEU A 740 -21.41 -32.87 -3.35
C LEU A 740 -20.92 -33.91 -4.38
N PRO A 741 -21.08 -33.67 -5.69
CA PRO A 741 -20.51 -34.51 -6.75
C PRO A 741 -18.99 -34.30 -6.85
N LEU A 742 -18.25 -34.68 -5.80
CA LEU A 742 -16.81 -34.52 -5.75
C LEU A 742 -16.15 -35.38 -6.85
N ALA A 743 -15.37 -34.71 -7.69
CA ALA A 743 -14.51 -35.29 -8.71
C ALA A 743 -13.35 -34.32 -8.95
N GLU A 744 -12.21 -34.81 -9.43
CA GLU A 744 -11.07 -33.94 -9.72
C GLU A 744 -11.46 -32.81 -10.68
N GLY A 745 -11.10 -31.57 -10.32
CA GLY A 745 -11.49 -30.37 -11.07
C GLY A 745 -12.90 -29.84 -10.78
N TYR A 746 -13.72 -30.53 -9.97
CA TYR A 746 -15.00 -29.99 -9.52
C TYR A 746 -14.79 -28.70 -8.73
N THR A 747 -15.56 -27.66 -9.06
CA THR A 747 -15.57 -26.39 -8.34
C THR A 747 -16.98 -25.87 -8.18
N THR A 748 -17.27 -25.23 -7.05
CA THR A 748 -18.53 -24.55 -6.81
C THR A 748 -18.32 -23.40 -5.84
N THR A 749 -19.30 -22.51 -5.76
CA THR A 749 -19.34 -21.43 -4.78
C THR A 749 -20.56 -21.55 -3.89
N TYR A 750 -20.47 -21.07 -2.66
CA TYR A 750 -21.62 -21.02 -1.74
C TYR A 750 -21.43 -19.94 -0.67
N ARG A 751 -22.42 -19.77 0.22
CA ARG A 751 -22.39 -18.79 1.31
C ARG A 751 -22.31 -19.49 2.66
N ASN A 752 -21.41 -18.99 3.50
CA ASN A 752 -21.48 -19.13 4.96
C ASN A 752 -21.92 -17.81 5.59
N PHE A 753 -22.12 -17.81 6.90
CA PHE A 753 -22.51 -16.65 7.68
C PHE A 753 -21.68 -16.54 8.95
N ASP A 754 -21.00 -15.41 9.09
CA ASP A 754 -20.31 -15.06 10.32
C ASP A 754 -21.31 -14.53 11.34
N LEU A 755 -21.60 -15.35 12.37
CA LEU A 755 -22.58 -15.01 13.40
C LEU A 755 -22.14 -13.85 14.30
N MET A 756 -20.83 -13.64 14.47
CA MET A 756 -20.29 -12.56 15.32
C MET A 756 -20.32 -11.22 14.59
N ALA A 757 -19.89 -11.22 13.33
CA ALA A 757 -19.88 -10.04 12.48
C ALA A 757 -21.24 -9.75 11.82
N GLN A 758 -22.17 -10.73 11.83
CA GLN A 758 -23.43 -10.73 11.09
C GLN A 758 -23.22 -10.45 9.59
N LYS A 759 -22.19 -11.06 9.00
CA LYS A 759 -21.80 -10.87 7.60
C LYS A 759 -21.80 -12.19 6.84
N VAL A 760 -22.27 -12.15 5.60
CA VAL A 760 -22.17 -13.28 4.66
C VAL A 760 -20.71 -13.48 4.27
N LYS A 761 -20.25 -14.73 4.28
CA LYS A 761 -18.91 -15.16 3.85
C LYS A 761 -19.03 -15.98 2.55
N PRO A 762 -18.74 -15.38 1.38
CA PRO A 762 -18.62 -16.10 0.11
C PRO A 762 -17.52 -17.16 0.16
N ARG A 763 -17.82 -18.40 -0.21
CA ARG A 763 -16.86 -19.52 -0.28
C ARG A 763 -16.71 -20.03 -1.69
N GLN A 764 -15.49 -20.39 -2.05
CA GLN A 764 -15.15 -21.16 -3.24
C GLN A 764 -14.59 -22.51 -2.81
N LEU A 765 -15.18 -23.58 -3.34
CA LEU A 765 -14.73 -24.95 -3.19
C LEU A 765 -14.07 -25.41 -4.49
N LYS A 766 -12.94 -26.12 -4.36
CA LYS A 766 -12.27 -26.79 -5.47
C LYS A 766 -11.74 -28.16 -5.02
N VAL A 767 -12.02 -29.19 -5.79
CA VAL A 767 -11.35 -30.50 -5.64
C VAL A 767 -10.01 -30.41 -6.37
N THR A 768 -8.91 -30.42 -5.61
CA THR A 768 -7.56 -30.19 -6.14
C THR A 768 -6.84 -31.46 -6.56
N GLY A 769 -7.37 -32.62 -6.21
CA GLY A 769 -6.85 -33.91 -6.63
C GLY A 769 -7.41 -35.04 -5.77
N SER A 770 -6.75 -36.19 -5.83
CA SER A 770 -6.99 -37.30 -4.91
C SER A 770 -5.66 -37.81 -4.38
N GLU A 771 -5.65 -38.28 -3.13
CA GLU A 771 -4.47 -38.88 -2.52
C GLU A 771 -4.85 -39.95 -1.49
N LYS A 772 -3.91 -40.86 -1.24
CA LYS A 772 -4.06 -41.86 -0.18
C LYS A 772 -3.72 -41.22 1.16
N VAL A 773 -4.65 -41.25 2.10
CA VAL A 773 -4.52 -40.63 3.43
C VAL A 773 -4.61 -41.70 4.51
N THR A 774 -3.65 -41.71 5.43
CA THR A 774 -3.67 -42.59 6.61
C THR A 774 -3.97 -41.74 7.85
N VAL A 775 -4.99 -42.16 8.61
CA VAL A 775 -5.45 -41.57 9.88
C VAL A 775 -5.64 -42.69 10.91
N PRO A 776 -5.91 -42.40 12.20
CA PRO A 776 -6.08 -43.44 13.21
C PRO A 776 -7.15 -44.51 12.88
N ALA A 777 -8.21 -44.13 12.15
CA ALA A 777 -9.26 -45.06 11.70
C ALA A 777 -8.84 -46.01 10.54
N GLY A 778 -7.72 -45.75 9.87
CA GLY A 778 -7.25 -46.57 8.73
C GLY A 778 -6.66 -45.76 7.58
N SER A 779 -6.51 -46.41 6.42
CA SER A 779 -6.02 -45.78 5.18
C SER A 779 -7.13 -45.71 4.14
N PHE A 780 -7.30 -44.53 3.54
CA PHE A 780 -8.40 -44.20 2.64
C PHE A 780 -7.87 -43.63 1.32
N ASP A 781 -8.53 -43.91 0.21
CA ASP A 781 -8.33 -43.15 -1.04
C ASP A 781 -9.32 -41.99 -1.02
N ALA A 782 -8.81 -40.76 -0.91
CA ALA A 782 -9.63 -39.59 -0.61
C ALA A 782 -9.49 -38.50 -1.68
N TRP A 783 -10.60 -37.81 -1.95
CA TRP A 783 -10.53 -36.52 -2.64
C TRP A 783 -9.94 -35.46 -1.69
N LYS A 784 -9.03 -34.65 -2.22
CA LYS A 784 -8.55 -33.44 -1.56
C LYS A 784 -9.39 -32.25 -2.01
N VAL A 785 -10.10 -31.65 -1.07
CA VAL A 785 -11.02 -30.54 -1.30
C VAL A 785 -10.52 -29.30 -0.59
N GLU A 786 -10.33 -28.21 -1.31
CA GLU A 786 -9.92 -26.91 -0.77
C GLU A 786 -11.11 -25.94 -0.79
N ILE A 787 -11.31 -25.24 0.32
CA ILE A 787 -12.35 -24.24 0.51
C ILE A 787 -11.66 -22.92 0.91
N THR A 788 -11.91 -21.87 0.14
CA THR A 788 -11.30 -20.53 0.28
C THR A 788 -12.34 -19.41 0.16
N PRO A 789 -12.06 -18.17 0.57
CA PRO A 789 -12.94 -17.03 0.35
C PRO A 789 -13.10 -16.72 -1.15
N ALA A 790 -14.34 -16.65 -1.63
CA ALA A 790 -14.63 -16.41 -3.06
C ALA A 790 -14.46 -14.95 -3.49
N ASP A 791 -14.44 -14.01 -2.54
CA ASP A 791 -14.26 -12.58 -2.77
C ASP A 791 -12.78 -12.16 -2.79
N GLY A 792 -11.85 -13.11 -2.71
CA GLY A 792 -10.41 -12.83 -2.61
C GLY A 792 -9.98 -12.37 -1.21
N GLY A 793 -10.86 -12.48 -0.20
CA GLY A 793 -10.49 -12.28 1.20
C GLY A 793 -9.33 -13.19 1.60
N SER A 794 -8.35 -12.66 2.34
CA SER A 794 -7.12 -13.40 2.66
C SER A 794 -7.25 -14.29 3.90
N GLY A 795 -6.84 -15.55 3.81
CA GLY A 795 -6.22 -16.29 4.91
C GLY A 795 -6.99 -17.48 5.49
N GLU A 796 -8.31 -17.56 5.34
CA GLU A 796 -9.06 -18.74 5.81
C GLU A 796 -8.98 -19.82 4.74
N THR A 797 -8.45 -21.00 5.06
CA THR A 797 -8.40 -22.10 4.11
C THR A 797 -8.69 -23.38 4.84
N THR A 798 -9.74 -24.09 4.40
CA THR A 798 -10.08 -25.41 4.89
C THR A 798 -9.74 -26.43 3.81
N THR A 799 -8.87 -27.39 4.15
CA THR A 799 -8.60 -28.57 3.34
C THR A 799 -9.30 -29.77 3.96
N LEU A 800 -10.12 -30.46 3.19
CA LEU A 800 -10.81 -31.68 3.56
C LEU A 800 -10.27 -32.85 2.76
N TRP A 801 -10.15 -33.99 3.42
CA TRP A 801 -9.95 -35.27 2.76
C TRP A 801 -11.20 -36.10 2.95
N VAL A 802 -11.87 -36.42 1.84
CA VAL A 802 -13.14 -37.14 1.81
C VAL A 802 -12.91 -38.50 1.17
N ASP A 803 -13.12 -39.58 1.91
CA ASP A 803 -12.99 -40.94 1.40
C ASP A 803 -13.92 -41.18 0.21
N LYS A 804 -13.38 -41.70 -0.89
CA LYS A 804 -14.14 -41.88 -2.14
C LYS A 804 -15.25 -42.92 -2.01
N ALA A 805 -15.04 -43.95 -1.21
CA ALA A 805 -15.98 -45.06 -1.08
C ALA A 805 -17.17 -44.72 -0.17
N SER A 806 -16.88 -44.22 1.03
CA SER A 806 -17.90 -43.94 2.05
C SER A 806 -18.43 -42.50 2.01
N ARG A 807 -17.70 -41.57 1.38
CA ARG A 807 -17.88 -40.11 1.51
C ARG A 807 -17.70 -39.61 2.93
N GLN A 808 -17.04 -40.37 3.80
CA GLN A 808 -16.69 -39.92 5.15
C GLN A 808 -15.56 -38.90 5.05
N VAL A 809 -15.66 -37.80 5.78
CA VAL A 809 -14.53 -36.90 5.99
C VAL A 809 -13.54 -37.62 6.91
N VAL A 810 -12.35 -37.90 6.43
CA VAL A 810 -11.33 -38.65 7.18
C VAL A 810 -10.28 -37.75 7.82
N LYS A 811 -10.06 -36.57 7.24
CA LYS A 811 -9.14 -35.56 7.76
C LYS A 811 -9.62 -34.15 7.38
N VAL A 812 -9.38 -33.20 8.27
CA VAL A 812 -9.58 -31.77 8.02
C VAL A 812 -8.37 -30.98 8.53
N SER A 813 -8.01 -29.93 7.79
CA SER A 813 -7.06 -28.92 8.24
C SER A 813 -7.62 -27.54 7.90
N THR A 814 -7.73 -26.67 8.89
CA THR A 814 -8.28 -25.32 8.73
C THR A 814 -7.27 -24.31 9.26
N ILE A 815 -6.97 -23.31 8.44
CA ILE A 815 -6.28 -22.08 8.87
C ILE A 815 -7.36 -21.12 9.36
N ILE A 816 -7.23 -20.65 10.60
CA ILE A 816 -8.19 -19.76 11.27
C ILE A 816 -7.55 -18.37 11.42
N PRO A 817 -7.85 -17.41 10.51
CA PRO A 817 -7.25 -16.09 10.53
C PRO A 817 -7.51 -15.32 11.82
N GLU A 818 -8.72 -15.43 12.35
CA GLU A 818 -9.17 -14.74 13.55
C GLU A 818 -8.36 -15.16 14.80
N MET A 819 -7.63 -16.28 14.74
CA MET A 819 -6.70 -16.76 15.75
C MET A 819 -5.23 -16.61 15.32
N ASN A 820 -4.91 -15.52 14.61
CA ASN A 820 -3.55 -15.23 14.12
C ASN A 820 -2.99 -16.33 13.19
N GLY A 821 -3.85 -16.90 12.33
CA GLY A 821 -3.49 -17.98 11.41
C GLY A 821 -3.23 -19.32 12.10
N ALA A 822 -3.88 -19.56 13.25
CA ALA A 822 -3.84 -20.86 13.93
C ALA A 822 -4.28 -21.97 12.97
N ILE A 823 -3.66 -23.14 13.11
CA ILE A 823 -3.99 -24.31 12.29
C ILE A 823 -4.71 -25.32 13.17
N ALA A 824 -5.99 -25.53 12.89
CA ALA A 824 -6.75 -26.64 13.43
C ALA A 824 -6.60 -27.85 12.50
N THR A 825 -6.30 -29.01 13.06
CA THR A 825 -6.30 -30.29 12.33
C THR A 825 -7.17 -31.28 13.07
N ALA A 826 -7.90 -32.14 12.37
CA ALA A 826 -8.61 -33.26 12.98
C ALA A 826 -8.59 -34.47 12.05
N GLU A 827 -8.36 -35.65 12.63
CA GLU A 827 -8.22 -36.94 11.94
C GLU A 827 -9.21 -37.94 12.53
N LEU A 828 -9.87 -38.69 11.65
CA LEU A 828 -10.90 -39.67 12.03
C LEU A 828 -10.30 -40.81 12.86
N VAL A 829 -10.99 -41.17 13.93
CA VAL A 829 -10.63 -42.28 14.84
C VAL A 829 -11.61 -43.43 14.74
N LYS A 830 -12.92 -43.15 14.75
CA LYS A 830 -13.96 -44.18 14.73
C LYS A 830 -15.21 -43.69 14.03
#